data_AF-A0A0P7BDS9-F1
#
_entry.id   AF-A0A0P7BDS9-F1
#
_cell.length_a   1.000
_cell.length_b   1.000
_cell.length_c   1.000
_cell.angle_alpha   90.00
_cell.angle_beta   90.00
_cell.angle_gamma   90.00
#
_symmetry.space_group_name_H-M   'P 1'
#
loop_
_entity.id
_entity.type
_entity.pdbx_description
1 polymer ?
#
loop_
_entity_poly.entity_id
_entity_poly.type
_entity_poly.pdbx_seq_one_letter_code
_entity_poly.pdbx_strand_id
1 'polypeptide(L)'
;MAQRQQAVGHWKNAPKHPTHRRHVAVPRTGRRVLLHTFLSQGRHPDELVLLGPGRTWALFVPFELSYFYLALLLLHTTLSPWFSSFFSLSCLCLSPFPDCQLGSLHSQLLTSAQNLSPPPSAALSCSLIMASPIASNALKARIRNPALLKKLTRAEDVMHHFPNGAYIGWSGFTGVGYPKKVPTYMADYVEQNNLQGKLKYSLFVGASSGAETENRWASLDMINRRSPHQVGKDISKGINAGRINFFDKHLSMFPTDLVYGFYTKDRENKNLDVTVVEASEILEDGSIVPGASIGATPELIQMADKIIIEVNTAIPSFKGLHDITMTDLPPFRKPYQITDVRDRIGTESIPIDPSKVVAVIESDYQDATADNTAADDNSYRIANHLIEFLEHEVRHGRLPENLLPLQSGIGNVANAIIGGLNNSKFKNLTVWTEVIQDTFLDLFDSGKLDYATATSIRFSPDGFRRFYSNWDEYAPKTLLRSQAVSNAPEIIRRLGVIGMNTPVEVDIYAHANSTCVNGSRMLNGLGGSADFLRNSKYSIMHTPSTRPSKADPHGVSCIVPMCTHIDQTEHDLDVIVTEQGLADVRGLSPRERARVIINKCAHPAYQPILTHYFEKAESECLKKGMGHQPHLLFNSFDLHKALQDEGSMLKVKPW
;
A
#
# COMPACT_ATOMS: atom_id res chain seq x y z
N MET A 1 -13.19 -64.00 -8.05
CA MET A 1 -12.55 -65.11 -8.82
C MET A 1 -11.06 -65.07 -8.44
N ALA A 2 -10.49 -66.08 -7.77
CA ALA A 2 -10.12 -67.42 -8.27
C ALA A 2 -8.89 -67.36 -9.20
N GLN A 3 -7.77 -68.07 -8.99
CA GLN A 3 -7.48 -69.15 -8.00
C GLN A 3 -5.97 -69.36 -7.72
N ARG A 4 -5.63 -69.77 -6.48
CA ARG A 4 -4.49 -70.67 -6.08
C ARG A 4 -3.05 -70.08 -6.19
N GLN A 5 -1.99 -70.64 -5.55
CA GLN A 5 -1.80 -72.03 -5.07
C GLN A 5 -0.78 -72.21 -3.89
N GLN A 6 -1.17 -72.97 -2.84
CA GLN A 6 -0.35 -73.80 -1.91
C GLN A 6 0.73 -73.14 -0.99
N ALA A 7 1.15 -73.69 0.18
CA ALA A 7 0.72 -74.87 0.98
C ALA A 7 1.21 -74.85 2.47
N VAL A 8 0.46 -75.54 3.37
CA VAL A 8 0.85 -76.30 4.61
C VAL A 8 1.76 -75.63 5.70
N GLY A 9 1.54 -75.78 7.03
CA GLY A 9 0.41 -76.33 7.80
C GLY A 9 0.73 -76.83 9.24
N HIS A 10 -0.22 -76.60 10.19
CA HIS A 10 -0.41 -77.26 11.51
C HIS A 10 0.57 -77.01 12.69
N TRP A 11 0.02 -76.64 13.87
CA TRP A 11 -0.14 -77.52 15.05
C TRP A 11 -1.10 -76.90 16.09
N LYS A 12 -1.48 -77.64 17.16
CA LYS A 12 -2.40 -77.19 18.23
C LYS A 12 -1.81 -77.45 19.63
N ASN A 13 -2.06 -76.56 20.61
CA ASN A 13 -2.71 -76.83 21.92
C ASN A 13 -2.43 -75.73 22.97
N ALA A 14 -3.32 -75.63 23.97
CA ALA A 14 -3.25 -74.77 25.16
C ALA A 14 -3.15 -75.68 26.43
N PRO A 15 -3.38 -75.26 27.70
CA PRO A 15 -3.56 -73.90 28.27
C PRO A 15 -2.77 -73.64 29.57
N LYS A 16 -2.91 -72.45 30.18
CA LYS A 16 -3.01 -72.25 31.66
C LYS A 16 -3.39 -70.81 32.06
N HIS A 17 -4.24 -70.70 33.08
CA HIS A 17 -4.60 -69.49 33.85
C HIS A 17 -4.01 -69.64 35.28
N PRO A 18 -3.77 -68.57 36.07
CA PRO A 18 -4.84 -67.79 36.72
C PRO A 18 -4.58 -66.27 36.88
N THR A 19 -5.51 -65.60 37.56
CA THR A 19 -5.59 -64.16 37.82
C THR A 19 -4.95 -63.77 39.17
N HIS A 20 -4.61 -62.49 39.39
CA HIS A 20 -5.16 -61.74 40.53
C HIS A 20 -5.02 -60.20 40.44
N ARG A 21 -5.93 -59.52 41.15
CA ARG A 21 -6.28 -58.08 41.15
C ARG A 21 -5.16 -57.12 41.62
N ARG A 22 -5.26 -55.85 41.20
CA ARG A 22 -5.11 -54.67 42.09
C ARG A 22 -6.26 -53.68 41.86
N HIS A 23 -6.42 -52.73 42.79
CA HIS A 23 -7.66 -51.96 43.00
C HIS A 23 -7.74 -50.65 42.20
N VAL A 24 -8.97 -50.21 41.95
CA VAL A 24 -9.34 -48.82 41.63
C VAL A 24 -10.27 -48.31 42.74
N ALA A 25 -10.17 -47.04 43.10
CA ALA A 25 -11.10 -46.35 44.00
C ALA A 25 -11.44 -44.97 43.42
N VAL A 26 -12.69 -44.52 43.62
CA VAL A 26 -13.25 -43.28 43.03
C VAL A 26 -14.11 -42.56 44.07
N PRO A 27 -13.84 -41.27 44.32
CA PRO A 27 -14.86 -40.22 44.16
C PRO A 27 -14.26 -38.93 43.55
N ARG A 28 -15.00 -37.94 43.03
CA ARG A 28 -16.45 -37.76 42.77
C ARG A 28 -16.56 -36.61 41.75
N THR A 29 -17.32 -36.77 40.67
CA THR A 29 -17.84 -35.64 39.87
C THR A 29 -19.29 -35.93 39.48
N GLY A 30 -20.12 -34.89 39.41
CA GLY A 30 -21.51 -35.08 39.02
C GLY A 30 -22.38 -33.84 39.16
N ARG A 31 -22.73 -33.26 38.01
CA ARG A 31 -24.09 -32.81 37.67
C ARG A 31 -24.22 -32.68 36.16
N ARG A 32 -25.39 -33.04 35.63
CA ARG A 32 -25.76 -32.83 34.22
C ARG A 32 -26.22 -31.39 34.03
N VAL A 33 -25.96 -30.81 32.86
CA VAL A 33 -26.80 -29.76 32.27
C VAL A 33 -27.13 -30.21 30.85
N LEU A 34 -28.34 -29.95 30.38
CA LEU A 34 -28.82 -30.37 29.06
C LEU A 34 -28.27 -29.47 27.95
N LEU A 35 -28.05 -30.05 26.77
CA LEU A 35 -28.14 -29.32 25.51
C LEU A 35 -29.60 -28.88 25.31
N HIS A 36 -29.83 -27.63 24.93
CA HIS A 36 -31.13 -27.20 24.40
C HIS A 36 -30.95 -26.51 23.06
N THR A 37 -31.31 -27.22 21.99
CA THR A 37 -31.44 -26.66 20.64
C THR A 37 -32.69 -25.77 20.61
N PHE A 38 -32.58 -24.59 20.02
CA PHE A 38 -33.75 -23.76 19.69
C PHE A 38 -33.78 -23.43 18.19
N LEU A 39 -34.68 -24.13 17.49
CA LEU A 39 -35.27 -23.70 16.24
C LEU A 39 -36.77 -23.94 16.36
N SER A 40 -37.58 -22.89 16.19
CA SER A 40 -38.75 -22.87 15.31
C SER A 40 -39.78 -21.80 15.71
N GLN A 41 -40.49 -21.32 14.67
CA GLN A 41 -41.75 -20.57 14.67
C GLN A 41 -41.76 -19.17 15.33
N GLY A 42 -42.24 -18.18 14.59
CA GLY A 42 -42.37 -16.79 15.03
C GLY A 42 -43.83 -16.35 15.17
N ARG A 43 -44.03 -15.14 15.71
CA ARG A 43 -45.24 -14.31 15.62
C ARG A 43 -44.84 -12.84 15.53
N HIS A 44 -45.79 -11.98 15.18
CA HIS A 44 -45.58 -10.54 15.01
C HIS A 44 -45.19 -9.84 16.32
N PRO A 45 -44.42 -8.73 16.25
CA PRO A 45 -44.24 -7.81 17.36
C PRO A 45 -45.36 -6.76 17.38
N ASP A 46 -46.05 -6.66 18.51
CA ASP A 46 -46.87 -5.51 18.90
C ASP A 46 -46.56 -5.18 20.38
N GLU A 47 -47.00 -4.00 20.82
CA GLU A 47 -46.83 -3.42 22.17
C GLU A 47 -45.38 -3.02 22.58
N LEU A 48 -45.08 -1.73 22.38
CA LEU A 48 -44.10 -1.03 23.21
C LEU A 48 -44.59 -1.00 24.66
N VAL A 49 -43.73 -1.34 25.62
CA VAL A 49 -43.92 -0.97 27.04
C VAL A 49 -42.69 -0.23 27.54
N LEU A 50 -42.86 1.07 27.80
CA LEU A 50 -41.88 1.90 28.50
C LEU A 50 -41.94 1.63 30.00
N LEU A 51 -40.81 1.34 30.63
CA LEU A 51 -40.63 1.41 32.09
C LEU A 51 -39.37 2.20 32.44
N GLY A 52 -39.49 3.05 33.47
CA GLY A 52 -38.52 4.07 33.82
C GLY A 52 -37.34 3.60 34.68
N PRO A 53 -36.41 4.51 35.00
CA PRO A 53 -35.12 4.18 35.62
C PRO A 53 -35.21 3.93 37.13
N GLY A 54 -34.40 2.99 37.63
CA GLY A 54 -34.22 2.83 39.08
C GLY A 54 -33.19 1.78 39.49
N ARG A 55 -32.36 2.15 40.48
CA ARG A 55 -31.50 1.28 41.32
C ARG A 55 -30.28 0.64 40.64
N THR A 56 -29.20 1.42 40.72
CA THR A 56 -27.83 0.99 41.07
C THR A 56 -27.71 -0.45 41.60
N TRP A 57 -26.84 -1.23 40.94
CA TRP A 57 -26.21 -2.42 41.52
C TRP A 57 -24.72 -2.18 41.64
N ALA A 58 -24.19 -2.25 42.86
CA ALA A 58 -22.76 -2.30 43.09
C ALA A 58 -22.27 -3.74 42.88
N LEU A 59 -21.24 -3.92 42.05
CA LEU A 59 -20.67 -5.24 41.75
C LEU A 59 -19.16 -5.18 42.01
N PHE A 60 -18.72 -5.87 43.06
CA PHE A 60 -17.31 -5.99 43.41
C PHE A 60 -16.58 -6.80 42.33
N VAL A 61 -15.48 -6.26 41.83
CA VAL A 61 -14.46 -7.00 41.07
C VAL A 61 -13.12 -6.70 41.72
N PRO A 62 -12.37 -7.70 42.23
CA PRO A 62 -11.05 -7.46 42.78
C PRO A 62 -10.03 -7.29 41.64
N PHE A 63 -9.34 -6.15 41.64
CA PHE A 63 -8.13 -5.92 40.85
C PHE A 63 -7.04 -5.39 41.78
N GLU A 64 -6.02 -6.19 42.03
CA GLU A 64 -4.75 -5.67 42.55
C GLU A 64 -3.97 -5.06 41.39
N LEU A 65 -3.75 -3.74 41.44
CA LEU A 65 -2.79 -3.05 40.59
C LEU A 65 -2.11 -1.97 41.43
N SER A 66 -0.82 -2.17 41.72
CA SER A 66 -0.08 -1.36 42.68
C SER A 66 0.37 -0.03 42.08
N TYR A 67 -0.16 1.06 42.65
CA TYR A 67 0.44 2.39 42.82
C TYR A 67 1.66 2.76 41.94
N PHE A 68 1.49 3.77 41.08
CA PHE A 68 2.37 4.95 41.05
C PHE A 68 1.77 6.08 40.20
N TYR A 69 1.07 7.05 40.82
CA TYR A 69 0.88 8.43 40.31
C TYR A 69 0.07 9.27 41.31
N LEU A 70 0.71 10.18 42.06
CA LEU A 70 0.01 11.30 42.73
C LEU A 70 0.96 12.43 43.17
N ALA A 71 1.07 13.48 42.36
CA ALA A 71 1.64 14.78 42.75
C ALA A 71 1.23 15.89 41.76
N LEU A 72 1.20 17.13 42.24
CA LEU A 72 1.20 18.38 41.45
C LEU A 72 -0.01 18.62 40.50
N LEU A 73 -1.16 18.95 41.10
CA LEU A 73 -2.14 19.84 40.44
C LEU A 73 -2.92 20.67 41.48
N LEU A 74 -2.34 21.79 41.91
CA LEU A 74 -3.02 22.85 42.67
C LEU A 74 -2.19 24.15 42.67
N LEU A 75 -2.86 25.29 42.91
CA LEU A 75 -2.33 26.66 43.00
C LEU A 75 -1.83 27.29 41.68
N HIS A 76 -2.72 28.12 41.12
CA HIS A 76 -2.42 29.22 40.21
C HIS A 76 -2.81 30.54 40.91
N THR A 77 -2.46 31.70 40.34
CA THR A 77 -2.57 33.07 40.95
C THR A 77 -1.51 33.35 42.03
N THR A 78 -0.89 34.55 42.17
CA THR A 78 -1.05 35.83 41.44
C THR A 78 0.21 36.74 41.53
N LEU A 79 0.30 37.73 40.62
CA LEU A 79 1.07 38.99 40.70
C LEU A 79 2.61 38.96 40.46
N SER A 80 3.19 40.16 40.26
CA SER A 80 4.47 40.51 39.61
C SER A 80 5.09 41.78 40.29
N PRO A 81 5.98 42.64 39.71
CA PRO A 81 7.01 42.55 38.64
C PRO A 81 8.41 43.16 39.03
N TRP A 82 9.32 43.38 38.04
CA TRP A 82 10.44 44.38 37.94
C TRP A 82 11.93 43.98 38.11
N PHE A 83 12.76 44.64 37.26
CA PHE A 83 14.24 44.83 37.27
C PHE A 83 15.14 43.55 37.25
N SER A 84 16.42 43.57 36.81
CA SER A 84 17.38 44.66 36.54
C SER A 84 18.29 44.39 35.31
N SER A 85 19.34 45.19 35.09
CA SER A 85 20.26 45.13 33.93
C SER A 85 21.74 45.36 34.28
N PHE A 86 22.63 45.03 33.32
CA PHE A 86 23.88 45.74 32.96
C PHE A 86 25.25 45.46 33.66
N PHE A 87 26.35 45.50 32.85
CA PHE A 87 27.81 45.48 33.17
C PHE A 87 28.36 44.16 33.81
N SER A 88 29.66 43.74 33.77
CA SER A 88 30.92 44.11 33.06
C SER A 88 32.08 43.18 33.55
N LEU A 89 33.25 42.91 32.94
CA LEU A 89 33.81 42.86 31.54
C LEU A 89 35.30 42.35 31.67
N SER A 90 36.14 42.43 30.60
CA SER A 90 37.64 42.39 30.60
C SER A 90 38.38 41.03 30.74
N CYS A 91 39.60 40.80 30.19
CA CYS A 91 40.27 41.26 28.94
C CYS A 91 41.67 40.57 28.72
N LEU A 92 42.31 40.87 27.57
CA LEU A 92 43.76 40.67 27.20
C LEU A 92 44.27 39.22 26.90
N CYS A 93 45.35 38.98 26.13
CA CYS A 93 45.95 39.54 24.88
C CYS A 93 47.10 38.56 24.43
N LEU A 94 47.51 38.43 23.16
CA LEU A 94 48.47 39.27 22.41
C LEU A 94 48.66 38.77 20.95
N SER A 95 49.25 39.60 20.08
CA SER A 95 49.54 39.35 18.64
C SER A 95 51.06 39.16 18.36
N PRO A 96 51.55 38.86 17.12
CA PRO A 96 51.61 39.85 16.02
C PRO A 96 51.40 39.32 14.56
N PHE A 97 51.46 40.27 13.62
CA PHE A 97 51.27 40.24 12.15
C PHE A 97 52.60 39.91 11.39
N PRO A 98 52.70 39.96 10.02
CA PRO A 98 51.73 40.39 8.98
C PRO A 98 51.51 39.32 7.87
N ASP A 99 50.84 39.52 6.71
CA ASP A 99 50.09 40.65 6.10
C ASP A 99 48.91 40.04 5.22
N CYS A 100 48.29 40.56 4.14
CA CYS A 100 48.43 41.75 3.28
C CYS A 100 47.10 42.03 2.50
N GLN A 101 46.68 43.30 2.39
CA GLN A 101 45.84 43.94 1.32
C GLN A 101 44.48 43.32 0.84
N LEU A 102 43.44 44.08 0.44
CA LEU A 102 43.20 45.53 0.31
C LEU A 102 41.67 45.87 0.29
N GLY A 103 41.26 47.07 0.76
CA GLY A 103 40.04 47.85 0.38
C GLY A 103 38.64 47.20 0.48
N SER A 104 37.64 47.63 1.27
CA SER A 104 37.33 48.91 1.94
C SER A 104 36.96 50.09 0.98
N LEU A 105 35.96 50.96 1.24
CA LEU A 105 34.88 51.00 2.25
C LEU A 105 33.74 51.97 1.81
N HIS A 106 32.57 51.92 2.49
CA HIS A 106 31.61 53.00 2.89
C HIS A 106 31.58 54.42 2.23
N SER A 107 30.50 55.24 2.26
CA SER A 107 29.07 55.15 2.67
C SER A 107 28.36 56.50 2.25
N GLN A 108 27.29 57.11 2.80
CA GLN A 108 26.43 56.97 4.00
C GLN A 108 25.09 57.76 3.86
N LEU A 109 24.20 57.66 4.86
CA LEU A 109 23.15 58.60 5.32
C LEU A 109 22.37 59.53 4.35
N LEU A 110 21.03 59.43 4.39
CA LEU A 110 20.18 60.51 4.94
C LEU A 110 18.74 60.02 5.27
N THR A 111 18.02 60.80 6.08
CA THR A 111 16.72 60.46 6.68
C THR A 111 15.54 61.20 6.06
N SER A 112 14.39 60.53 5.88
CA SER A 112 13.05 61.08 6.17
C SER A 112 11.97 60.01 5.98
N ALA A 113 10.83 60.18 6.66
CA ALA A 113 9.61 59.40 6.44
C ALA A 113 8.48 60.36 6.04
N GLN A 114 7.78 60.08 4.95
CA GLN A 114 6.58 60.80 4.53
C GLN A 114 5.64 59.90 3.72
N ASN A 115 4.35 60.22 3.74
CA ASN A 115 3.28 59.40 3.17
C ASN A 115 3.28 59.43 1.64
N LEU A 116 3.27 58.25 1.01
CA LEU A 116 2.78 58.07 -0.36
C LEU A 116 1.98 56.77 -0.47
N SER A 117 0.70 56.89 -0.80
CA SER A 117 -0.13 55.75 -1.20
C SER A 117 0.29 55.27 -2.60
N PRO A 118 0.32 53.95 -2.88
CA PRO A 118 0.55 53.47 -4.23
C PRO A 118 -0.61 53.89 -5.17
N PRO A 119 -0.34 54.19 -6.44
CA PRO A 119 -1.38 54.53 -7.41
C PRO A 119 -2.25 53.31 -7.73
N PRO A 120 -3.51 53.50 -8.17
CA PRO A 120 -4.35 52.40 -8.61
C PRO A 120 -3.77 51.77 -9.88
N SER A 121 -3.30 50.51 -9.77
CA SER A 121 -2.99 49.70 -10.94
C SER A 121 -4.28 49.38 -11.68
N ALA A 122 -4.54 50.12 -12.75
CA ALA A 122 -5.61 49.83 -13.70
C ALA A 122 -5.28 48.55 -14.46
N ALA A 123 -5.48 47.40 -13.81
CA ALA A 123 -5.46 46.10 -14.46
C ALA A 123 -6.60 46.08 -15.48
N LEU A 124 -6.28 46.24 -16.76
CA LEU A 124 -7.22 45.97 -17.83
C LEU A 124 -7.61 44.49 -17.72
N SER A 125 -8.82 44.24 -17.21
CA SER A 125 -9.50 42.96 -17.34
C SER A 125 -9.86 42.77 -18.81
N CYS A 126 -8.85 42.43 -19.62
CA CYS A 126 -9.02 41.99 -21.00
C CYS A 126 -9.61 40.58 -20.98
N SER A 127 -10.86 40.51 -20.55
CA SER A 127 -11.68 39.30 -20.52
C SER A 127 -12.01 38.91 -21.96
N LEU A 128 -11.01 38.33 -22.64
CA LEU A 128 -11.20 37.52 -23.82
C LEU A 128 -12.20 36.43 -23.45
N ILE A 129 -13.47 36.65 -23.83
CA ILE A 129 -14.52 35.64 -23.73
C ILE A 129 -14.17 34.55 -24.74
N MET A 130 -13.32 33.62 -24.29
CA MET A 130 -12.92 32.48 -25.08
C MET A 130 -14.19 31.67 -25.39
N ALA A 131 -14.43 31.42 -26.67
CA ALA A 131 -15.63 30.70 -27.09
C ALA A 131 -15.72 29.35 -26.36
N SER A 132 -16.91 29.04 -25.87
CA SER A 132 -17.19 27.81 -25.13
C SER A 132 -16.69 26.58 -25.92
N PRO A 133 -16.00 25.63 -25.27
CA PRO A 133 -15.42 24.48 -25.96
C PRO A 133 -16.48 23.69 -26.74
N ILE A 134 -16.15 23.41 -28.00
CA ILE A 134 -17.02 22.63 -28.88
C ILE A 134 -16.73 21.15 -28.64
N ALA A 135 -17.69 20.44 -28.03
CA ALA A 135 -17.63 19.00 -27.84
C ALA A 135 -17.28 18.27 -29.15
N SER A 136 -16.26 17.42 -29.14
CA SER A 136 -15.96 16.55 -30.29
C SER A 136 -17.09 15.54 -30.53
N ASN A 137 -17.06 14.87 -31.68
CA ASN A 137 -18.02 13.80 -31.95
C ASN A 137 -17.72 12.53 -31.12
N ALA A 138 -16.46 12.32 -30.72
CA ALA A 138 -16.11 11.26 -29.78
C ALA A 138 -16.69 11.57 -28.38
N LEU A 139 -16.55 12.81 -27.90
CA LEU A 139 -17.09 13.23 -26.60
C LEU A 139 -18.62 13.10 -26.54
N LYS A 140 -19.33 13.53 -27.60
CA LYS A 140 -20.79 13.36 -27.70
C LYS A 140 -21.23 11.90 -27.67
N ALA A 141 -20.39 10.98 -28.16
CA ALA A 141 -20.65 9.54 -28.06
C ALA A 141 -20.31 8.96 -26.67
N ARG A 142 -19.46 9.64 -25.87
CA ARG A 142 -19.10 9.23 -24.50
C ARG A 142 -19.92 9.91 -23.40
N ILE A 143 -20.60 11.03 -23.66
CA ILE A 143 -21.44 11.71 -22.67
C ILE A 143 -22.92 11.58 -23.06
N ARG A 144 -23.59 10.60 -22.47
CA ARG A 144 -25.00 10.29 -22.74
C ARG A 144 -25.97 11.18 -21.97
N ASN A 145 -25.57 11.70 -20.81
CA ASN A 145 -26.38 12.63 -20.02
C ASN A 145 -26.32 14.06 -20.60
N PRO A 146 -27.43 14.61 -21.16
CA PRO A 146 -27.39 15.91 -21.84
C PRO A 146 -27.29 17.11 -20.89
N ALA A 147 -27.47 16.91 -19.58
CA ALA A 147 -27.28 17.97 -18.58
C ALA A 147 -25.81 18.09 -18.17
N LEU A 148 -25.08 16.97 -18.10
CA LEU A 148 -23.63 16.97 -17.85
C LEU A 148 -22.83 17.41 -19.09
N LEU A 149 -23.29 17.09 -20.31
CA LEU A 149 -22.67 17.63 -21.54
C LEU A 149 -22.70 19.17 -21.61
N LYS A 150 -23.71 19.82 -21.00
CA LYS A 150 -23.79 21.28 -20.90
C LYS A 150 -22.81 21.89 -19.88
N LYS A 151 -22.14 21.06 -19.07
CA LYS A 151 -21.07 21.47 -18.16
C LYS A 151 -19.67 21.36 -18.79
N LEU A 152 -19.60 21.16 -20.11
CA LEU A 152 -18.34 21.12 -20.84
C LEU A 152 -17.63 22.49 -20.76
N THR A 153 -16.43 22.47 -20.20
CA THR A 153 -15.55 23.63 -20.02
C THR A 153 -14.10 23.18 -20.28
N ARG A 154 -13.12 24.06 -20.11
CA ARG A 154 -11.70 23.77 -20.33
C ARG A 154 -10.93 23.70 -19.01
N ALA A 155 -9.68 23.26 -19.08
CA ALA A 155 -8.82 23.16 -17.89
C ALA A 155 -8.47 24.55 -17.29
N GLU A 156 -8.38 25.59 -18.13
CA GLU A 156 -8.15 26.96 -17.66
C GLU A 156 -9.31 27.55 -16.85
N ASP A 157 -10.56 27.17 -17.16
CA ASP A 157 -11.75 27.77 -16.54
C ASP A 157 -11.95 27.34 -15.08
N VAL A 158 -11.52 26.10 -14.75
CA VAL A 158 -11.79 25.46 -13.45
C VAL A 158 -10.83 25.85 -12.33
N MET A 159 -9.79 26.65 -12.60
CA MET A 159 -8.78 27.05 -11.60
C MET A 159 -9.39 27.64 -10.31
N HIS A 160 -10.51 28.36 -10.43
CA HIS A 160 -11.21 28.97 -9.31
C HIS A 160 -11.86 27.95 -8.34
N HIS A 161 -11.92 26.67 -8.68
CA HIS A 161 -12.32 25.58 -7.79
C HIS A 161 -11.20 25.08 -6.88
N PHE A 162 -9.94 25.50 -7.11
CA PHE A 162 -8.74 25.02 -6.40
C PHE A 162 -8.06 26.11 -5.54
N PRO A 163 -8.73 26.64 -4.50
CA PRO A 163 -8.12 27.62 -3.60
C PRO A 163 -6.90 27.03 -2.88
N ASN A 164 -5.95 27.90 -2.52
CA ASN A 164 -4.73 27.48 -1.82
C ASN A 164 -5.07 26.73 -0.50
N GLY A 165 -4.41 25.60 -0.26
CA GLY A 165 -4.68 24.72 0.88
C GLY A 165 -5.80 23.69 0.67
N ALA A 166 -6.46 23.66 -0.49
CA ALA A 166 -7.56 22.73 -0.76
C ALA A 166 -7.16 21.24 -0.63
N TYR A 167 -8.13 20.45 -0.20
CA TYR A 167 -8.09 18.99 -0.14
C TYR A 167 -8.66 18.43 -1.44
N ILE A 168 -7.79 17.81 -2.25
CA ILE A 168 -8.08 17.36 -3.61
C ILE A 168 -8.09 15.84 -3.66
N GLY A 169 -9.18 15.25 -4.18
CA GLY A 169 -9.20 13.86 -4.60
C GLY A 169 -8.82 13.73 -6.08
N TRP A 170 -7.95 12.78 -6.44
CA TRP A 170 -7.73 12.36 -7.83
C TRP A 170 -8.07 10.88 -8.02
N SER A 171 -8.73 10.54 -9.12
CA SER A 171 -8.75 9.15 -9.58
C SER A 171 -7.34 8.66 -9.92
N GLY A 172 -7.21 7.36 -10.12
CA GLY A 172 -6.00 6.75 -10.66
C GLY A 172 -5.18 5.93 -9.68
N PHE A 173 -4.40 5.03 -10.26
CA PHE A 173 -3.69 3.98 -9.55
C PHE A 173 -2.47 3.53 -10.37
N THR A 174 -1.29 3.47 -9.75
CA THR A 174 -0.02 3.03 -10.37
C THR A 174 0.37 3.69 -11.70
N GLY A 175 -0.09 4.93 -11.93
CA GLY A 175 0.18 5.69 -13.15
C GLY A 175 -0.77 5.38 -14.32
N VAL A 176 -2.00 4.94 -14.04
CA VAL A 176 -3.10 4.79 -15.01
C VAL A 176 -4.44 5.26 -14.43
N GLY A 177 -5.36 5.76 -15.26
CA GLY A 177 -6.72 6.17 -14.84
C GLY A 177 -6.80 7.47 -14.00
N TYR A 178 -5.75 8.29 -14.05
CA TYR A 178 -5.63 9.56 -13.31
C TYR A 178 -6.01 10.75 -14.21
N PRO A 179 -6.52 11.88 -13.66
CA PRO A 179 -6.80 13.09 -14.44
C PRO A 179 -5.51 13.71 -14.97
N LYS A 180 -5.54 14.26 -16.18
CA LYS A 180 -4.34 14.63 -16.95
C LYS A 180 -4.31 16.11 -17.30
N LYS A 181 -5.39 16.65 -17.89
CA LYS A 181 -5.43 18.04 -18.37
C LYS A 181 -5.49 19.07 -17.25
N VAL A 182 -6.32 18.87 -16.23
CA VAL A 182 -6.42 19.81 -15.10
C VAL A 182 -5.11 19.84 -14.30
N PRO A 183 -4.51 18.70 -13.90
CA PRO A 183 -3.22 18.72 -13.20
C PRO A 183 -2.07 19.31 -14.02
N THR A 184 -2.02 19.02 -15.32
CA THR A 184 -0.99 19.59 -16.22
C THR A 184 -1.16 21.10 -16.33
N TYR A 185 -2.38 21.59 -16.59
CA TYR A 185 -2.65 23.03 -16.68
C TYR A 185 -2.36 23.76 -15.36
N MET A 186 -2.71 23.18 -14.21
CA MET A 186 -2.39 23.77 -12.90
C MET A 186 -0.87 23.91 -12.69
N ALA A 187 -0.05 22.98 -13.19
CA ALA A 187 1.39 23.08 -13.17
C ALA A 187 1.90 24.16 -14.15
N ASP A 188 1.37 24.20 -15.38
CA ASP A 188 1.68 25.24 -16.37
C ASP A 188 1.38 26.64 -15.84
N TYR A 189 0.22 26.82 -15.19
CA TYR A 189 -0.19 28.07 -14.56
C TYR A 189 0.76 28.49 -13.43
N VAL A 190 1.18 27.54 -12.59
CA VAL A 190 2.15 27.79 -11.50
C VAL A 190 3.53 28.19 -12.05
N GLU A 191 3.98 27.56 -13.14
CA GLU A 191 5.23 27.90 -13.81
C GLU A 191 5.18 29.29 -14.45
N GLN A 192 4.19 29.55 -15.31
CA GLN A 192 4.04 30.80 -16.06
C GLN A 192 3.87 32.03 -15.15
N ASN A 193 3.17 31.88 -14.03
CA ASN A 193 2.90 32.97 -13.08
C ASN A 193 3.91 33.04 -11.92
N ASN A 194 4.97 32.21 -11.94
CA ASN A 194 6.01 32.15 -10.89
C ASN A 194 5.43 31.93 -9.48
N LEU A 195 4.55 30.92 -9.34
CA LEU A 195 3.79 30.61 -8.12
C LEU A 195 4.31 29.37 -7.36
N GLN A 196 5.51 28.88 -7.69
CA GLN A 196 6.11 27.70 -7.05
C GLN A 196 6.15 27.86 -5.53
N GLY A 197 5.69 26.83 -4.82
CA GLY A 197 5.55 26.84 -3.36
C GLY A 197 4.47 27.77 -2.78
N LYS A 198 3.81 28.63 -3.59
CA LYS A 198 2.75 29.56 -3.13
C LYS A 198 1.35 28.94 -3.18
N LEU A 199 1.08 28.12 -4.19
CA LEU A 199 -0.13 27.31 -4.29
C LEU A 199 0.20 25.88 -3.86
N LYS A 200 -0.32 25.44 -2.71
CA LYS A 200 -0.09 24.10 -2.16
C LYS A 200 -1.40 23.39 -1.82
N TYR A 201 -1.43 22.08 -2.05
CA TYR A 201 -2.63 21.26 -1.94
C TYR A 201 -2.41 20.01 -1.09
N SER A 202 -3.49 19.47 -0.51
CA SER A 202 -3.48 18.18 0.19
C SER A 202 -4.11 17.12 -0.71
N LEU A 203 -3.30 16.19 -1.21
CA LEU A 203 -3.65 15.32 -2.33
C LEU A 203 -3.93 13.87 -1.91
N PHE A 204 -5.11 13.38 -2.28
CA PHE A 204 -5.62 12.04 -2.01
C PHE A 204 -5.82 11.30 -3.34
N VAL A 205 -5.13 10.19 -3.54
CA VAL A 205 -5.13 9.40 -4.79
C VAL A 205 -5.26 7.92 -4.42
N GLY A 206 -5.71 7.04 -5.31
CA GLY A 206 -5.80 5.61 -4.99
C GLY A 206 -4.45 4.97 -4.63
N ALA A 207 -3.49 5.10 -5.55
CA ALA A 207 -2.07 4.82 -5.31
C ALA A 207 -1.23 5.96 -5.92
N SER A 208 -0.20 5.65 -6.73
CA SER A 208 0.59 6.66 -7.47
C SER A 208 -0.09 7.14 -8.76
N SER A 209 0.17 8.40 -9.15
CA SER A 209 -0.31 9.01 -10.39
C SER A 209 0.78 9.02 -11.49
N GLY A 210 0.50 9.65 -12.64
CA GLY A 210 1.48 9.90 -13.71
C GLY A 210 2.60 10.85 -13.27
N ALA A 211 3.80 10.68 -13.84
CA ALA A 211 4.98 11.48 -13.46
C ALA A 211 4.93 12.92 -13.99
N GLU A 212 4.32 13.13 -15.16
CA GLU A 212 4.10 14.41 -15.81
C GLU A 212 3.10 15.30 -15.03
N THR A 213 2.24 14.70 -14.20
CA THR A 213 1.33 15.40 -13.29
C THR A 213 1.90 15.49 -11.87
N GLU A 214 1.94 14.38 -11.14
CA GLU A 214 2.25 14.33 -9.70
C GLU A 214 3.71 14.65 -9.37
N ASN A 215 4.67 14.08 -10.12
CA ASN A 215 6.08 14.35 -9.88
C ASN A 215 6.45 15.79 -10.30
N ARG A 216 5.79 16.35 -11.33
CA ARG A 216 5.89 17.78 -11.69
C ARG A 216 5.33 18.68 -10.58
N TRP A 217 4.16 18.37 -10.02
CA TRP A 217 3.61 19.11 -8.87
C TRP A 217 4.58 19.13 -7.67
N ALA A 218 5.29 18.02 -7.42
CA ALA A 218 6.28 17.94 -6.34
C ALA A 218 7.59 18.72 -6.60
N SER A 219 8.00 18.90 -7.86
CA SER A 219 9.14 19.74 -8.24
C SER A 219 8.80 21.24 -8.17
N LEU A 220 7.56 21.61 -8.46
CA LEU A 220 6.99 22.95 -8.28
C LEU A 220 6.57 23.28 -6.84
N ASP A 221 6.81 22.35 -5.90
CA ASP A 221 6.49 22.47 -4.47
C ASP A 221 4.98 22.66 -4.16
N MET A 222 4.11 22.19 -5.06
CA MET A 222 2.64 22.34 -5.00
C MET A 222 1.93 21.35 -4.04
N ILE A 223 2.65 20.42 -3.42
CA ILE A 223 2.08 19.37 -2.57
C ILE A 223 2.42 19.67 -1.11
N ASN A 224 1.42 19.97 -0.29
CA ASN A 224 1.56 20.10 1.17
C ASN A 224 1.45 18.74 1.87
N ARG A 225 0.51 17.90 1.44
CA ARG A 225 0.24 16.55 1.98
C ARG A 225 -0.04 15.57 0.85
N ARG A 226 0.39 14.32 1.01
CA ARG A 226 0.08 13.22 0.07
C ARG A 226 -0.17 11.92 0.82
N SER A 227 -1.08 11.11 0.29
CA SER A 227 -1.39 9.75 0.77
C SER A 227 -2.13 8.96 -0.32
N PRO A 228 -2.07 7.61 -0.35
CA PRO A 228 -1.36 6.69 0.55
C PRO A 228 -0.10 6.04 -0.05
N HIS A 229 0.19 6.26 -1.33
CA HIS A 229 1.33 5.65 -2.04
C HIS A 229 1.72 6.54 -3.22
N GLN A 230 3.01 6.75 -3.45
CA GLN A 230 3.53 7.58 -4.53
C GLN A 230 4.68 6.91 -5.27
N VAL A 231 4.95 7.35 -6.50
CA VAL A 231 6.13 6.92 -7.26
C VAL A 231 6.64 8.13 -8.04
N GLY A 232 7.83 8.62 -7.70
CA GLY A 232 8.50 9.66 -8.46
C GLY A 232 9.72 10.24 -7.75
N LYS A 233 10.70 10.70 -8.52
CA LYS A 233 12.00 11.19 -8.03
C LYS A 233 11.87 12.43 -7.15
N ASP A 234 11.08 13.40 -7.58
CA ASP A 234 10.96 14.73 -6.95
C ASP A 234 9.90 14.74 -5.86
N ILE A 235 8.88 13.87 -5.95
CA ILE A 235 7.95 13.59 -4.85
C ILE A 235 8.63 12.80 -3.73
N SER A 236 9.35 11.71 -4.00
CA SER A 236 10.18 11.02 -3.00
C SER A 236 11.23 11.96 -2.40
N LYS A 237 11.90 12.80 -3.21
CA LYS A 237 12.82 13.85 -2.71
C LYS A 237 12.10 14.89 -1.83
N GLY A 238 10.87 15.27 -2.15
CA GLY A 238 10.07 16.22 -1.35
C GLY A 238 9.67 15.66 0.00
N ILE A 239 9.30 14.38 0.04
CA ILE A 239 8.96 13.64 1.28
C ILE A 239 10.20 13.49 2.17
N ASN A 240 11.28 12.94 1.62
CA ASN A 240 12.53 12.70 2.36
C ASN A 240 13.29 13.99 2.74
N ALA A 241 12.86 15.15 2.23
CA ALA A 241 13.37 16.47 2.64
C ALA A 241 12.36 17.25 3.53
N GLY A 242 11.27 16.62 3.98
CA GLY A 242 10.27 17.24 4.86
C GLY A 242 9.41 18.34 4.23
N ARG A 243 9.45 18.52 2.90
CA ARG A 243 8.60 19.50 2.18
C ARG A 243 7.16 19.01 2.00
N ILE A 244 6.97 17.70 1.89
CA ILE A 244 5.69 17.04 1.62
C ILE A 244 5.32 16.17 2.82
N ASN A 245 4.20 16.46 3.46
CA ASN A 245 3.66 15.65 4.56
C ASN A 245 3.05 14.35 4.00
N PHE A 246 3.86 13.33 3.80
CA PHE A 246 3.37 12.01 3.38
C PHE A 246 2.86 11.19 4.56
N PHE A 247 1.81 10.41 4.32
CA PHE A 247 1.56 9.19 5.07
C PHE A 247 1.13 8.11 4.10
N ASP A 248 1.65 6.90 4.31
CA ASP A 248 1.16 5.69 3.68
C ASP A 248 0.21 4.91 4.59
N LYS A 249 -0.53 4.00 3.95
CA LYS A 249 -1.58 3.21 4.56
C LYS A 249 -1.81 1.97 3.70
N HIS A 250 -2.18 0.86 4.34
CA HIS A 250 -2.92 -0.23 3.72
C HIS A 250 -3.94 0.29 2.69
N LEU A 251 -3.80 -0.12 1.43
CA LEU A 251 -4.62 0.42 0.34
C LEU A 251 -6.08 -0.02 0.45
N SER A 252 -6.35 -1.15 1.10
CA SER A 252 -7.71 -1.56 1.49
C SER A 252 -8.38 -0.57 2.45
N MET A 253 -7.61 -0.01 3.40
CA MET A 253 -8.12 0.83 4.48
C MET A 253 -8.25 2.29 4.08
N PHE A 254 -7.28 2.83 3.34
CA PHE A 254 -7.21 4.25 2.95
C PHE A 254 -8.54 4.87 2.49
N PRO A 255 -9.27 4.32 1.50
CA PRO A 255 -10.57 4.86 1.08
C PRO A 255 -11.61 4.83 2.21
N THR A 256 -11.61 3.79 3.04
CA THR A 256 -12.59 3.65 4.13
C THR A 256 -12.31 4.57 5.32
N ASP A 257 -11.03 4.79 5.67
CA ASP A 257 -10.59 5.76 6.68
C ASP A 257 -10.93 7.21 6.27
N LEU A 258 -10.88 7.51 4.96
CA LEU A 258 -11.33 8.79 4.42
C LEU A 258 -12.85 8.97 4.60
N VAL A 259 -13.66 7.94 4.33
CA VAL A 259 -15.12 7.97 4.56
C VAL A 259 -15.48 7.98 6.05
N TYR A 260 -14.61 7.47 6.93
CA TYR A 260 -14.70 7.69 8.38
C TYR A 260 -14.33 9.12 8.81
N GLY A 261 -13.91 9.97 7.88
CA GLY A 261 -13.49 11.34 8.13
C GLY A 261 -12.14 11.46 8.85
N PHE A 262 -11.35 10.39 8.99
CA PHE A 262 -10.09 10.46 9.76
C PHE A 262 -9.07 11.43 9.17
N TYR A 263 -9.11 11.66 7.85
CA TYR A 263 -8.21 12.60 7.17
C TYR A 263 -8.76 14.03 7.08
N THR A 264 -10.03 14.25 7.42
CA THR A 264 -10.69 15.57 7.47
C THR A 264 -11.15 15.96 8.88
N LYS A 265 -10.86 15.12 9.89
CA LYS A 265 -11.31 15.27 11.28
C LYS A 265 -10.97 16.65 11.88
N ASP A 266 -9.79 17.18 11.57
CA ASP A 266 -9.26 18.45 12.10
C ASP A 266 -9.66 19.68 11.26
N ARG A 267 -10.43 19.50 10.18
CA ARG A 267 -10.98 20.59 9.35
C ARG A 267 -12.37 21.00 9.83
N GLU A 268 -12.80 22.21 9.46
CA GLU A 268 -14.23 22.57 9.50
C GLU A 268 -15.01 21.81 8.43
N ASN A 269 -14.59 21.91 7.16
CA ASN A 269 -15.13 21.10 6.07
C ASN A 269 -14.69 19.63 6.19
N LYS A 270 -15.65 18.71 6.37
CA LYS A 270 -15.40 17.26 6.50
C LYS A 270 -15.22 16.55 5.15
N ASN A 271 -15.48 17.22 4.03
CA ASN A 271 -15.34 16.69 2.69
C ASN A 271 -13.99 17.08 2.05
N LEU A 272 -13.74 16.53 0.86
CA LEU A 272 -12.74 17.01 -0.10
C LEU A 272 -13.36 18.18 -0.89
N ASP A 273 -12.64 19.30 -1.00
CA ASP A 273 -13.19 20.55 -1.53
C ASP A 273 -13.46 20.47 -3.05
N VAL A 274 -12.73 19.57 -3.73
CA VAL A 274 -12.89 19.19 -5.13
C VAL A 274 -12.24 17.82 -5.39
N THR A 275 -12.93 16.96 -6.14
CA THR A 275 -12.41 15.67 -6.63
C THR A 275 -12.39 15.70 -8.16
N VAL A 276 -11.25 15.38 -8.77
CA VAL A 276 -11.03 15.34 -10.22
C VAL A 276 -10.87 13.89 -10.65
N VAL A 277 -11.66 13.44 -11.62
CA VAL A 277 -11.70 12.03 -12.03
C VAL A 277 -11.60 11.87 -13.53
N GLU A 278 -10.84 10.88 -13.98
CA GLU A 278 -10.88 10.41 -15.36
C GLU A 278 -12.01 9.40 -15.55
N ALA A 279 -12.78 9.56 -16.63
CA ALA A 279 -13.83 8.64 -17.05
C ALA A 279 -13.67 8.30 -18.54
N SER A 280 -14.00 7.06 -18.91
CA SER A 280 -14.11 6.66 -20.31
C SER A 280 -15.52 6.90 -20.89
N GLU A 281 -16.56 6.99 -20.03
CA GLU A 281 -17.95 7.27 -20.42
C GLU A 281 -18.74 7.93 -19.27
N ILE A 282 -19.76 8.72 -19.60
CA ILE A 282 -20.80 9.20 -18.67
C ILE A 282 -22.14 8.66 -19.19
N LEU A 283 -22.81 7.85 -18.38
CA LEU A 283 -24.04 7.15 -18.76
C LEU A 283 -25.28 8.06 -18.71
N GLU A 284 -26.42 7.54 -19.15
CA GLU A 284 -27.69 8.26 -19.28
C GLU A 284 -28.16 8.86 -17.95
N ASP A 285 -28.01 8.13 -16.84
CA ASP A 285 -28.32 8.54 -15.47
C ASP A 285 -27.32 9.57 -14.89
N GLY A 286 -26.18 9.75 -15.55
CA GLY A 286 -25.07 10.60 -15.12
C GLY A 286 -23.98 9.88 -14.33
N SER A 287 -24.10 8.57 -14.10
CA SER A 287 -23.02 7.75 -13.52
C SER A 287 -21.80 7.69 -14.44
N ILE A 288 -20.60 7.51 -13.88
CA ILE A 288 -19.35 7.53 -14.66
C ILE A 288 -18.75 6.13 -14.79
N VAL A 289 -18.26 5.81 -15.98
CA VAL A 289 -17.45 4.61 -16.25
C VAL A 289 -15.98 5.02 -16.15
N PRO A 290 -15.19 4.49 -15.19
CA PRO A 290 -13.76 4.81 -15.07
C PRO A 290 -12.91 4.44 -16.30
N GLY A 291 -11.62 4.74 -16.24
CA GLY A 291 -10.62 4.27 -17.21
C GLY A 291 -10.05 2.89 -16.83
N ALA A 292 -8.74 2.72 -17.08
CA ALA A 292 -7.98 1.49 -16.80
C ALA A 292 -7.76 1.19 -15.31
N SER A 293 -8.20 2.05 -14.39
CA SER A 293 -8.17 1.79 -12.94
C SER A 293 -9.37 2.41 -12.22
N ILE A 294 -9.61 1.95 -10.99
CA ILE A 294 -10.62 2.51 -10.08
C ILE A 294 -9.94 3.08 -8.84
N GLY A 295 -9.04 2.33 -8.20
CA GLY A 295 -8.42 2.75 -6.94
C GLY A 295 -9.45 3.15 -5.87
N ALA A 296 -9.27 4.34 -5.29
CA ALA A 296 -10.15 4.94 -4.28
C ALA A 296 -11.24 5.85 -4.87
N THR A 297 -11.42 5.87 -6.20
CA THR A 297 -12.30 6.85 -6.88
C THR A 297 -13.75 6.89 -6.36
N PRO A 298 -14.41 5.76 -6.02
CA PRO A 298 -15.76 5.79 -5.43
C PRO A 298 -15.82 6.56 -4.11
N GLU A 299 -14.87 6.32 -3.21
CA GLU A 299 -14.81 7.00 -1.91
C GLU A 299 -14.36 8.46 -2.01
N LEU A 300 -13.46 8.77 -2.95
CA LEU A 300 -13.06 10.16 -3.27
C LEU A 300 -14.24 10.98 -3.83
N ILE A 301 -15.19 10.33 -4.54
CA ILE A 301 -16.45 10.93 -5.01
C ILE A 301 -17.47 11.02 -3.87
N GLN A 302 -17.62 9.98 -3.06
CA GLN A 302 -18.52 9.94 -1.90
C GLN A 302 -18.23 11.11 -0.94
N MET A 303 -16.95 11.42 -0.75
CA MET A 303 -16.46 12.51 0.09
C MET A 303 -16.23 13.85 -0.65
N ALA A 304 -16.61 14.00 -1.92
CA ALA A 304 -16.43 15.24 -2.68
C ALA A 304 -17.53 16.28 -2.39
N ASP A 305 -17.18 17.56 -2.28
CA ASP A 305 -18.14 18.67 -2.45
C ASP A 305 -18.39 19.00 -3.92
N LYS A 306 -17.33 19.00 -4.72
CA LYS A 306 -17.34 19.31 -6.16
C LYS A 306 -16.67 18.20 -6.94
N ILE A 307 -17.24 17.83 -8.08
CA ILE A 307 -16.69 16.81 -8.98
C ILE A 307 -16.33 17.47 -10.31
N ILE A 308 -15.13 17.20 -10.81
CA ILE A 308 -14.67 17.57 -12.15
C ILE A 308 -14.37 16.28 -12.91
N ILE A 309 -14.97 16.09 -14.08
CA ILE A 309 -14.84 14.85 -14.86
C ILE A 309 -14.02 15.15 -16.12
N GLU A 310 -12.83 14.56 -16.22
CA GLU A 310 -12.09 14.46 -17.48
C GLU A 310 -12.59 13.22 -18.24
N VAL A 311 -13.41 13.43 -19.27
CA VAL A 311 -13.85 12.34 -20.16
C VAL A 311 -12.79 12.13 -21.22
N ASN A 312 -12.09 10.99 -21.17
CA ASN A 312 -10.97 10.70 -22.05
C ASN A 312 -11.40 9.99 -23.33
N THR A 313 -11.24 10.67 -24.47
CA THR A 313 -11.60 10.17 -25.81
C THR A 313 -10.44 9.44 -26.52
N ALA A 314 -9.23 9.44 -25.95
CA ALA A 314 -8.06 8.71 -26.49
C ALA A 314 -7.97 7.24 -26.01
N ILE A 315 -8.89 6.78 -25.17
CA ILE A 315 -9.04 5.40 -24.69
C ILE A 315 -10.40 4.81 -25.11
N PRO A 316 -10.57 3.48 -25.23
CA PRO A 316 -11.88 2.86 -25.46
C PRO A 316 -12.86 3.15 -24.30
N SER A 317 -14.14 2.76 -24.44
CA SER A 317 -15.03 2.70 -23.27
C SER A 317 -14.70 1.44 -22.48
N PHE A 318 -14.48 1.58 -21.18
CA PHE A 318 -14.26 0.46 -20.27
C PHE A 318 -15.58 -0.09 -19.68
N LYS A 319 -16.74 0.30 -20.24
CA LYS A 319 -18.05 -0.14 -19.74
C LYS A 319 -18.14 -1.66 -19.70
N GLY A 320 -18.55 -2.20 -18.56
CA GLY A 320 -18.61 -3.63 -18.29
C GLY A 320 -17.36 -4.22 -17.63
N LEU A 321 -16.18 -3.55 -17.65
CA LEU A 321 -14.99 -4.09 -16.97
C LEU A 321 -15.02 -3.84 -15.44
N HIS A 322 -15.82 -2.89 -14.96
CA HIS A 322 -15.84 -2.51 -13.55
C HIS A 322 -16.93 -3.23 -12.74
N ASP A 323 -16.69 -3.43 -11.45
CA ASP A 323 -17.65 -3.84 -10.43
C ASP A 323 -17.48 -2.91 -9.20
N ILE A 324 -18.35 -1.90 -9.13
CA ILE A 324 -18.28 -0.79 -8.18
C ILE A 324 -19.22 -0.99 -7.00
N THR A 325 -18.66 -1.02 -5.80
CA THR A 325 -19.37 -0.83 -4.53
C THR A 325 -18.97 0.50 -3.90
N MET A 326 -19.93 1.22 -3.33
CA MET A 326 -19.66 2.39 -2.47
C MET A 326 -19.36 1.92 -1.02
N THR A 327 -18.67 2.75 -0.22
CA THR A 327 -18.31 2.37 1.15
C THR A 327 -19.45 2.68 2.13
N ASP A 328 -20.09 1.63 2.65
CA ASP A 328 -20.98 1.68 3.82
C ASP A 328 -20.21 1.96 5.12
N LEU A 329 -20.87 2.59 6.10
CA LEU A 329 -20.33 2.81 7.44
C LEU A 329 -20.64 1.66 8.43
N PRO A 330 -19.73 1.32 9.36
CA PRO A 330 -20.08 0.53 10.54
C PRO A 330 -21.08 1.30 11.44
N PRO A 331 -21.94 0.61 12.21
CA PRO A 331 -21.97 -0.83 12.42
C PRO A 331 -22.78 -1.63 11.38
N PHE A 332 -23.24 -1.01 10.28
CA PHE A 332 -24.23 -1.62 9.38
C PHE A 332 -23.69 -2.11 8.03
N ARG A 333 -22.41 -1.85 7.70
CA ARG A 333 -21.70 -2.37 6.52
C ARG A 333 -21.96 -3.85 6.29
N LYS A 334 -22.26 -4.24 5.05
CA LYS A 334 -22.53 -5.63 4.66
C LYS A 334 -21.23 -6.41 4.40
N PRO A 335 -21.19 -7.73 4.62
CA PRO A 335 -20.08 -8.58 4.16
C PRO A 335 -20.07 -8.62 2.63
N TYR A 336 -18.89 -8.60 2.01
CA TYR A 336 -18.77 -8.69 0.56
C TYR A 336 -19.16 -10.10 0.08
N GLN A 337 -20.15 -10.23 -0.80
CA GLN A 337 -20.67 -11.51 -1.28
C GLN A 337 -19.84 -12.09 -2.45
N ILE A 338 -18.52 -12.11 -2.27
CA ILE A 338 -17.55 -12.63 -3.24
C ILE A 338 -17.00 -13.95 -2.73
N THR A 339 -17.04 -14.98 -3.59
CA THR A 339 -16.66 -16.37 -3.33
C THR A 339 -15.82 -17.00 -4.44
N ASP A 340 -15.96 -16.52 -5.67
CA ASP A 340 -15.10 -16.76 -6.83
C ASP A 340 -14.55 -15.43 -7.35
N VAL A 341 -13.42 -15.44 -8.08
CA VAL A 341 -12.82 -14.21 -8.63
C VAL A 341 -13.73 -13.47 -9.62
N ARG A 342 -14.70 -14.18 -10.23
CA ARG A 342 -15.65 -13.67 -11.24
C ARG A 342 -16.89 -13.01 -10.64
N ASP A 343 -17.19 -13.22 -9.36
CA ASP A 343 -18.45 -12.78 -8.73
C ASP A 343 -18.59 -11.26 -8.78
N ARG A 344 -19.70 -10.73 -9.31
CA ARG A 344 -20.01 -9.28 -9.30
C ARG A 344 -21.01 -8.97 -8.20
N ILE A 345 -20.78 -7.89 -7.46
CA ILE A 345 -21.59 -7.49 -6.30
C ILE A 345 -22.02 -6.01 -6.33
N GLY A 346 -21.65 -5.28 -7.38
CA GLY A 346 -21.85 -3.85 -7.54
C GLY A 346 -22.38 -3.47 -8.92
N THR A 347 -21.91 -2.34 -9.44
CA THR A 347 -22.37 -1.72 -10.69
C THR A 347 -21.22 -1.49 -11.68
N GLU A 348 -21.49 -1.43 -12.99
CA GLU A 348 -20.48 -1.21 -14.05
C GLU A 348 -19.93 0.23 -14.11
N SER A 349 -20.35 1.10 -13.20
CA SER A 349 -20.16 2.55 -13.23
C SER A 349 -20.27 3.10 -11.82
N ILE A 350 -19.55 4.17 -11.50
CA ILE A 350 -19.64 4.83 -10.20
C ILE A 350 -20.88 5.74 -10.19
N PRO A 351 -21.86 5.51 -9.29
CA PRO A 351 -22.98 6.42 -9.12
C PRO A 351 -22.49 7.74 -8.51
N ILE A 352 -22.89 8.87 -9.10
CA ILE A 352 -22.53 10.21 -8.64
C ILE A 352 -23.78 11.07 -8.46
N ASP A 353 -23.65 12.15 -7.70
CA ASP A 353 -24.65 13.23 -7.67
C ASP A 353 -24.37 14.22 -8.82
N PRO A 354 -25.25 14.33 -9.84
CA PRO A 354 -25.03 15.23 -10.98
C PRO A 354 -25.05 16.72 -10.60
N SER A 355 -25.55 17.09 -9.41
CA SER A 355 -25.51 18.46 -8.89
C SER A 355 -24.10 18.86 -8.44
N LYS A 356 -23.35 17.92 -7.84
CA LYS A 356 -21.95 18.11 -7.42
C LYS A 356 -20.97 18.26 -8.57
N VAL A 357 -21.30 17.77 -9.77
CA VAL A 357 -20.45 17.98 -10.96
C VAL A 357 -20.43 19.46 -11.31
N VAL A 358 -19.27 20.12 -11.17
CA VAL A 358 -19.12 21.54 -11.51
C VAL A 358 -18.60 21.74 -12.93
N ALA A 359 -17.84 20.78 -13.45
CA ALA A 359 -17.25 20.82 -14.78
C ALA A 359 -17.10 19.43 -15.39
N VAL A 360 -17.19 19.38 -16.72
CA VAL A 360 -16.74 18.25 -17.55
C VAL A 360 -15.71 18.80 -18.54
N ILE A 361 -14.66 18.03 -18.82
CA ILE A 361 -13.54 18.43 -19.68
C ILE A 361 -13.26 17.28 -20.66
N GLU A 362 -13.03 17.59 -21.94
CA GLU A 362 -12.57 16.60 -22.93
C GLU A 362 -11.07 16.37 -22.81
N SER A 363 -10.67 15.15 -22.41
CA SER A 363 -9.28 14.72 -22.38
C SER A 363 -8.97 13.82 -23.57
N ASP A 364 -7.76 13.89 -24.09
CA ASP A 364 -7.26 13.16 -25.27
C ASP A 364 -5.82 12.67 -25.05
N TYR A 365 -5.39 12.59 -23.79
CA TYR A 365 -4.05 12.16 -23.39
C TYR A 365 -4.10 10.69 -22.94
N GLN A 366 -3.23 9.84 -23.48
CA GLN A 366 -3.11 8.45 -23.02
C GLN A 366 -2.41 8.38 -21.65
N ASP A 367 -2.54 7.24 -20.94
CA ASP A 367 -1.80 7.01 -19.69
C ASP A 367 -0.27 6.95 -19.97
N ALA A 368 0.51 7.71 -19.21
CA ALA A 368 1.96 7.88 -19.44
C ALA A 368 2.80 6.75 -18.81
N THR A 369 2.47 5.50 -19.13
CA THR A 369 3.18 4.30 -18.63
C THR A 369 4.52 4.07 -19.32
N ALA A 370 5.56 3.78 -18.52
CA ALA A 370 6.87 3.35 -19.02
C ALA A 370 6.93 1.83 -19.31
N ASP A 371 7.80 1.45 -20.24
CA ASP A 371 8.08 0.07 -20.65
C ASP A 371 8.52 -0.82 -19.47
N ASN A 372 8.27 -2.12 -19.58
CA ASN A 372 8.79 -3.10 -18.63
C ASN A 372 10.26 -3.40 -18.90
N THR A 373 11.10 -3.29 -17.88
CA THR A 373 12.45 -3.85 -17.92
C THR A 373 12.37 -5.37 -17.96
N ALA A 374 13.14 -5.99 -18.86
CA ALA A 374 13.23 -7.45 -18.97
C ALA A 374 13.70 -8.11 -17.66
N ALA A 375 13.24 -9.34 -17.42
CA ALA A 375 13.74 -10.18 -16.34
C ALA A 375 15.21 -10.58 -16.59
N ASP A 376 16.01 -10.56 -15.53
CA ASP A 376 17.40 -11.01 -15.52
C ASP A 376 17.54 -12.45 -14.98
N ASP A 377 18.73 -13.05 -15.11
CA ASP A 377 19.01 -14.42 -14.67
C ASP A 377 18.68 -14.66 -13.18
N ASN A 378 18.83 -13.63 -12.34
CA ASN A 378 18.46 -13.69 -10.93
C ASN A 378 16.93 -13.74 -10.75
N SER A 379 16.19 -12.92 -11.50
CA SER A 379 14.73 -12.94 -11.55
C SER A 379 14.20 -14.30 -12.02
N TYR A 380 14.81 -14.90 -13.06
CA TYR A 380 14.45 -16.26 -13.50
C TYR A 380 14.79 -17.34 -12.47
N ARG A 381 15.93 -17.24 -11.77
CA ARG A 381 16.27 -18.16 -10.67
C ARG A 381 15.26 -18.09 -9.53
N ILE A 382 14.87 -16.87 -9.11
CA ILE A 382 13.83 -16.66 -8.09
C ILE A 382 12.50 -17.28 -8.53
N ALA A 383 12.08 -17.03 -9.77
CA ALA A 383 10.85 -17.59 -10.34
C ALA A 383 10.88 -19.13 -10.35
N ASN A 384 12.00 -19.74 -10.75
CA ASN A 384 12.15 -21.20 -10.81
C ASN A 384 12.06 -21.84 -9.42
N HIS A 385 12.74 -21.29 -8.39
CA HIS A 385 12.64 -21.79 -7.02
C HIS A 385 11.21 -21.73 -6.48
N LEU A 386 10.48 -20.65 -6.78
CA LEU A 386 9.09 -20.47 -6.37
C LEU A 386 8.14 -21.42 -7.11
N ILE A 387 8.33 -21.64 -8.41
CA ILE A 387 7.54 -22.59 -9.21
C ILE A 387 7.80 -24.03 -8.76
N GLU A 388 9.04 -24.40 -8.43
CA GLU A 388 9.35 -25.72 -7.85
C GLU A 388 8.63 -25.92 -6.51
N PHE A 389 8.62 -24.88 -5.64
CA PHE A 389 7.87 -24.91 -4.40
C PHE A 389 6.37 -25.08 -4.63
N LEU A 390 5.76 -24.34 -5.56
CA LEU A 390 4.33 -24.52 -5.90
C LEU A 390 4.06 -25.94 -6.44
N GLU A 391 4.92 -26.50 -7.29
CA GLU A 391 4.78 -27.89 -7.75
C GLU A 391 5.01 -28.91 -6.62
N HIS A 392 5.82 -28.58 -5.62
CA HIS A 392 6.00 -29.38 -4.41
C HIS A 392 4.76 -29.36 -3.51
N GLU A 393 4.11 -28.20 -3.33
CA GLU A 393 2.89 -28.09 -2.53
C GLU A 393 1.70 -28.80 -3.20
N VAL A 394 1.59 -28.74 -4.53
CA VAL A 394 0.59 -29.51 -5.30
C VAL A 394 0.83 -31.01 -5.20
N ARG A 395 2.08 -31.49 -5.37
CA ARG A 395 2.43 -32.92 -5.22
C ARG A 395 2.10 -33.50 -3.84
N HIS A 396 1.99 -32.66 -2.82
CA HIS A 396 1.62 -33.06 -1.46
C HIS A 396 0.16 -32.74 -1.08
N GLY A 397 -0.67 -32.30 -2.04
CA GLY A 397 -2.09 -31.97 -1.81
C GLY A 397 -2.32 -30.77 -0.90
N ARG A 398 -1.33 -29.87 -0.75
CA ARG A 398 -1.46 -28.63 0.04
C ARG A 398 -1.97 -27.44 -0.80
N LEU A 399 -1.84 -27.54 -2.11
CA LEU A 399 -2.51 -26.72 -3.14
C LEU A 399 -3.18 -27.64 -4.19
N PRO A 400 -4.21 -27.19 -4.92
CA PRO A 400 -4.78 -27.91 -6.06
C PRO A 400 -3.95 -27.70 -7.33
N GLU A 401 -4.16 -28.52 -8.36
CA GLU A 401 -3.38 -28.50 -9.62
C GLU A 401 -3.47 -27.19 -10.40
N ASN A 402 -4.57 -26.45 -10.25
CA ASN A 402 -4.79 -25.13 -10.85
C ASN A 402 -4.37 -23.95 -9.93
N LEU A 403 -3.69 -24.24 -8.81
CA LEU A 403 -3.35 -23.31 -7.74
C LEU A 403 -4.58 -22.59 -7.14
N LEU A 404 -4.33 -21.52 -6.40
CA LEU A 404 -5.35 -20.61 -5.86
C LEU A 404 -5.10 -19.21 -6.44
N PRO A 405 -6.05 -18.26 -6.34
CA PRO A 405 -5.93 -16.97 -7.00
C PRO A 405 -4.61 -16.25 -6.68
N LEU A 406 -3.91 -15.79 -7.70
CA LEU A 406 -2.57 -15.21 -7.57
C LEU A 406 -2.63 -13.69 -7.36
N GLN A 407 -1.87 -13.17 -6.40
CA GLN A 407 -1.46 -11.77 -6.34
C GLN A 407 0.04 -11.67 -6.60
N SER A 408 0.43 -10.69 -7.42
CA SER A 408 1.84 -10.39 -7.71
C SER A 408 2.05 -8.87 -7.73
N GLY A 409 3.16 -8.41 -7.15
CA GLY A 409 3.55 -6.99 -7.16
C GLY A 409 4.03 -6.50 -8.54
N ILE A 410 4.56 -5.27 -8.58
CA ILE A 410 5.18 -4.69 -9.78
C ILE A 410 6.70 -4.93 -9.77
N GLY A 411 7.27 -5.31 -10.91
CA GLY A 411 8.73 -5.32 -11.15
C GLY A 411 9.28 -6.58 -11.82
N ASN A 412 10.57 -6.58 -12.15
CA ASN A 412 11.22 -7.62 -12.96
C ASN A 412 11.04 -9.04 -12.40
N VAL A 413 11.17 -9.21 -11.08
CA VAL A 413 11.00 -10.52 -10.41
C VAL A 413 9.54 -10.99 -10.47
N ALA A 414 8.58 -10.10 -10.25
CA ALA A 414 7.15 -10.40 -10.37
C ALA A 414 6.79 -10.80 -11.81
N ASN A 415 7.31 -10.07 -12.81
CA ASN A 415 7.17 -10.41 -14.23
C ASN A 415 7.83 -11.74 -14.58
N ALA A 416 9.00 -12.06 -14.01
CA ALA A 416 9.66 -13.36 -14.19
C ALA A 416 8.84 -14.52 -13.60
N ILE A 417 8.17 -14.32 -12.46
CA ILE A 417 7.28 -15.31 -11.84
C ILE A 417 6.07 -15.57 -12.75
N ILE A 418 5.36 -14.52 -13.20
CA ILE A 418 4.19 -14.67 -14.08
C ILE A 418 4.58 -15.29 -15.44
N GLY A 419 5.68 -14.84 -16.04
CA GLY A 419 6.22 -15.45 -17.27
C GLY A 419 6.70 -16.90 -17.07
N GLY A 420 7.23 -17.23 -15.89
CA GLY A 420 7.61 -18.59 -15.51
C GLY A 420 6.40 -19.52 -15.41
N LEU A 421 5.26 -19.06 -14.89
CA LEU A 421 4.00 -19.82 -14.88
C LEU A 421 3.56 -20.19 -16.30
N ASN A 422 3.84 -19.35 -17.30
CA ASN A 422 3.59 -19.66 -18.70
C ASN A 422 4.38 -20.89 -19.21
N ASN A 423 5.55 -21.16 -18.61
CA ASN A 423 6.38 -22.34 -18.92
C ASN A 423 6.15 -23.53 -17.95
N SER A 424 5.44 -23.32 -16.83
CA SER A 424 5.13 -24.34 -15.81
C SER A 424 4.10 -25.40 -16.26
N LYS A 425 3.80 -26.37 -15.40
CA LYS A 425 2.71 -27.34 -15.62
C LYS A 425 1.30 -26.77 -15.35
N PHE A 426 1.19 -25.65 -14.64
CA PHE A 426 -0.10 -25.12 -14.18
C PHE A 426 -0.96 -24.56 -15.32
N LYS A 427 -2.29 -24.68 -15.16
CA LYS A 427 -3.35 -24.25 -16.08
C LYS A 427 -4.58 -23.86 -15.26
N ASN A 428 -5.58 -23.24 -15.90
CA ASN A 428 -6.81 -22.79 -15.24
C ASN A 428 -6.52 -21.89 -14.03
N LEU A 429 -5.47 -21.07 -14.17
CA LEU A 429 -5.04 -20.11 -13.18
C LEU A 429 -6.09 -19.01 -13.07
N THR A 430 -6.23 -18.47 -11.88
CA THR A 430 -7.04 -17.30 -11.61
C THR A 430 -6.19 -16.26 -10.88
N VAL A 431 -6.55 -14.99 -11.04
CA VAL A 431 -5.79 -13.86 -10.50
C VAL A 431 -6.72 -13.00 -9.67
N TRP A 432 -6.28 -12.68 -8.45
CA TRP A 432 -6.91 -11.71 -7.58
C TRP A 432 -5.78 -10.85 -7.02
N THR A 433 -5.48 -9.76 -7.73
CA THR A 433 -4.27 -8.94 -7.54
C THR A 433 -4.65 -7.49 -7.31
N GLU A 434 -3.65 -6.63 -7.14
CA GLU A 434 -3.82 -5.18 -7.14
C GLU A 434 -3.72 -4.61 -8.56
N VAL A 435 -2.75 -5.10 -9.35
CA VAL A 435 -2.41 -4.58 -10.68
C VAL A 435 -2.17 -5.70 -11.69
N ILE A 436 -2.77 -5.57 -12.89
CA ILE A 436 -2.49 -6.41 -14.06
C ILE A 436 -1.38 -5.74 -14.89
N GLN A 437 -0.39 -6.53 -15.33
CA GLN A 437 0.81 -6.10 -16.08
C GLN A 437 0.97 -6.94 -17.36
N ASP A 438 1.86 -6.56 -18.28
CA ASP A 438 1.92 -7.12 -19.65
C ASP A 438 2.09 -8.65 -19.69
N THR A 439 2.82 -9.21 -18.72
CA THR A 439 3.04 -10.66 -18.58
C THR A 439 1.77 -11.47 -18.34
N PHE A 440 0.68 -10.82 -17.90
CA PHE A 440 -0.64 -11.46 -17.81
C PHE A 440 -1.33 -11.58 -19.17
N LEU A 441 -1.03 -10.71 -20.15
CA LEU A 441 -1.50 -10.89 -21.53
C LEU A 441 -0.89 -12.16 -22.15
N ASP A 442 0.40 -12.42 -21.92
CA ASP A 442 1.06 -13.64 -22.38
C ASP A 442 0.50 -14.91 -21.72
N LEU A 443 -0.06 -14.80 -20.51
CA LEU A 443 -0.69 -15.89 -19.77
C LEU A 443 -2.17 -16.09 -20.16
N PHE A 444 -2.85 -15.04 -20.64
CA PHE A 444 -4.15 -15.14 -21.31
C PHE A 444 -4.02 -15.80 -22.69
N ASP A 445 -3.07 -15.35 -23.52
CA ASP A 445 -2.87 -15.83 -24.90
C ASP A 445 -2.45 -17.31 -24.94
N SER A 446 -1.74 -17.80 -23.92
CA SER A 446 -1.41 -19.22 -23.80
C SER A 446 -2.55 -20.12 -23.31
N GLY A 447 -3.71 -19.54 -22.99
CA GLY A 447 -4.86 -20.26 -22.45
C GLY A 447 -4.63 -20.82 -21.03
N LYS A 448 -3.71 -20.23 -20.27
CA LYS A 448 -3.40 -20.67 -18.89
C LYS A 448 -4.13 -19.86 -17.81
N LEU A 449 -4.44 -18.59 -18.09
CA LEU A 449 -5.18 -17.70 -17.23
C LEU A 449 -6.67 -17.65 -17.64
N ASP A 450 -7.54 -18.15 -16.77
CA ASP A 450 -8.99 -18.17 -17.02
C ASP A 450 -9.64 -16.81 -16.72
N TYR A 451 -9.16 -16.10 -15.69
CA TYR A 451 -9.75 -14.85 -15.23
C TYR A 451 -8.82 -14.03 -14.34
N ALA A 452 -8.91 -12.69 -14.41
CA ALA A 452 -8.18 -11.77 -13.53
C ALA A 452 -9.07 -10.66 -12.95
N THR A 453 -9.07 -10.54 -11.61
CA THR A 453 -9.54 -9.36 -10.88
C THR A 453 -8.38 -8.49 -10.42
N ALA A 454 -8.51 -7.17 -10.54
CA ALA A 454 -7.59 -6.16 -10.01
C ALA A 454 -8.29 -4.86 -9.59
N THR A 455 -7.54 -3.82 -9.21
CA THR A 455 -8.04 -2.43 -9.18
C THR A 455 -7.44 -1.55 -10.29
N SER A 456 -6.41 -2.05 -10.98
CA SER A 456 -5.67 -1.32 -12.03
C SER A 456 -5.15 -2.25 -13.13
N ILE A 457 -5.16 -1.77 -14.38
CA ILE A 457 -4.49 -2.37 -15.54
C ILE A 457 -3.36 -1.43 -15.95
N ARG A 458 -2.11 -1.83 -15.68
CA ARG A 458 -0.92 -1.01 -15.94
C ARG A 458 0.02 -1.73 -16.91
N PHE A 459 -0.28 -1.60 -18.19
CA PHE A 459 0.58 -2.11 -19.26
C PHE A 459 1.67 -1.12 -19.67
N SER A 460 2.63 -1.57 -20.49
CA SER A 460 3.43 -0.70 -21.34
C SER A 460 2.55 -0.07 -22.45
N PRO A 461 3.04 0.95 -23.18
CA PRO A 461 2.35 1.49 -24.36
C PRO A 461 2.04 0.40 -25.41
N ASP A 462 2.86 -0.64 -25.51
CA ASP A 462 2.70 -1.77 -26.43
C ASP A 462 1.67 -2.78 -25.92
N GLY A 463 1.70 -3.10 -24.62
CA GLY A 463 0.69 -3.92 -23.97
C GLY A 463 -0.71 -3.28 -24.02
N PHE A 464 -0.82 -1.96 -23.88
CA PHE A 464 -2.08 -1.25 -24.10
C PHE A 464 -2.58 -1.34 -25.54
N ARG A 465 -1.71 -1.19 -26.55
CA ARG A 465 -2.12 -1.37 -27.96
C ARG A 465 -2.59 -2.80 -28.23
N ARG A 466 -1.93 -3.82 -27.66
CA ARG A 466 -2.36 -5.23 -27.72
C ARG A 466 -3.70 -5.46 -27.04
N PHE A 467 -3.90 -4.93 -25.84
CA PHE A 467 -5.14 -5.06 -25.08
C PHE A 467 -6.33 -4.41 -25.79
N TYR A 468 -6.16 -3.20 -26.34
CA TYR A 468 -7.22 -2.51 -27.08
C TYR A 468 -7.50 -3.14 -28.45
N SER A 469 -6.50 -3.74 -29.11
CA SER A 469 -6.69 -4.40 -30.42
C SER A 469 -7.43 -5.74 -30.31
N ASN A 470 -7.37 -6.41 -29.16
CA ASN A 470 -8.00 -7.71 -28.91
C ASN A 470 -9.00 -7.61 -27.73
N TRP A 471 -9.71 -6.49 -27.65
CA TRP A 471 -10.58 -6.14 -26.52
C TRP A 471 -11.59 -7.25 -26.19
N ASP A 472 -12.28 -7.77 -27.19
CA ASP A 472 -13.31 -8.80 -27.04
C ASP A 472 -12.76 -10.15 -26.52
N GLU A 473 -11.45 -10.38 -26.57
CA GLU A 473 -10.79 -11.58 -26.02
C GLU A 473 -10.32 -11.42 -24.57
N TYR A 474 -9.96 -10.21 -24.15
CA TYR A 474 -9.43 -9.92 -22.81
C TYR A 474 -10.49 -9.35 -21.86
N ALA A 475 -11.35 -8.45 -22.33
CA ALA A 475 -12.36 -7.78 -21.52
C ALA A 475 -13.33 -8.76 -20.82
N PRO A 476 -13.86 -9.82 -21.47
CA PRO A 476 -14.73 -10.79 -20.78
C PRO A 476 -14.03 -11.61 -19.69
N LYS A 477 -12.68 -11.62 -19.65
CA LYS A 477 -11.84 -12.34 -18.69
C LYS A 477 -11.24 -11.44 -17.60
N THR A 478 -11.56 -10.14 -17.62
CA THR A 478 -10.94 -9.11 -16.78
C THR A 478 -12.00 -8.37 -15.97
N LEU A 479 -11.70 -8.09 -14.70
CA LEU A 479 -12.58 -7.37 -13.79
C LEU A 479 -11.82 -6.38 -12.92
N LEU A 480 -12.34 -5.17 -12.79
CA LEU A 480 -11.77 -4.10 -11.98
C LEU A 480 -12.70 -3.73 -10.84
N ARG A 481 -12.16 -3.61 -9.62
CA ARG A 481 -12.89 -3.23 -8.41
C ARG A 481 -12.22 -2.04 -7.71
N SER A 482 -12.89 -1.38 -6.77
CA SER A 482 -12.21 -0.39 -5.93
C SER A 482 -11.14 -1.07 -5.06
N GLN A 483 -10.10 -0.32 -4.67
CA GLN A 483 -9.03 -0.87 -3.84
C GLN A 483 -9.49 -1.32 -2.45
N ALA A 484 -10.62 -0.77 -1.97
CA ALA A 484 -11.32 -1.22 -0.77
C ALA A 484 -11.85 -2.66 -0.88
N VAL A 485 -12.03 -3.17 -2.10
CA VAL A 485 -12.52 -4.52 -2.41
C VAL A 485 -11.38 -5.42 -2.91
N SER A 486 -10.57 -4.99 -3.88
CA SER A 486 -9.45 -5.83 -4.40
C SER A 486 -8.47 -6.21 -3.29
N ASN A 487 -8.23 -5.31 -2.35
CA ASN A 487 -7.28 -5.52 -1.25
C ASN A 487 -8.00 -5.94 0.05
N ALA A 488 -9.30 -6.29 0.01
CA ALA A 488 -10.07 -6.57 1.23
C ALA A 488 -9.59 -7.83 1.97
N PRO A 489 -9.17 -7.72 3.25
CA PRO A 489 -8.74 -8.87 4.07
C PRO A 489 -9.73 -10.03 4.12
N GLU A 490 -11.04 -9.73 4.15
CA GLU A 490 -12.12 -10.72 4.11
C GLU A 490 -12.07 -11.61 2.85
N ILE A 491 -11.81 -10.99 1.69
CA ILE A 491 -11.86 -11.67 0.39
C ILE A 491 -10.54 -12.40 0.13
N ILE A 492 -9.40 -11.75 0.38
CA ILE A 492 -8.06 -12.35 0.23
C ILE A 492 -7.97 -13.67 1.01
N ARG A 493 -8.47 -13.65 2.26
CA ARG A 493 -8.49 -14.82 3.15
C ARG A 493 -9.53 -15.88 2.75
N ARG A 494 -10.69 -15.47 2.22
CA ARG A 494 -11.75 -16.40 1.77
C ARG A 494 -11.35 -17.14 0.49
N LEU A 495 -10.78 -16.43 -0.48
CA LEU A 495 -10.30 -17.00 -1.74
C LEU A 495 -9.02 -17.81 -1.56
N GLY A 496 -8.28 -17.60 -0.46
CA GLY A 496 -7.00 -18.25 -0.20
C GLY A 496 -5.92 -17.81 -1.18
N VAL A 497 -5.83 -16.50 -1.42
CA VAL A 497 -4.88 -15.89 -2.38
C VAL A 497 -3.43 -16.32 -2.10
N ILE A 498 -2.61 -16.49 -3.13
CA ILE A 498 -1.15 -16.65 -3.00
C ILE A 498 -0.53 -15.27 -3.23
N GLY A 499 0.00 -14.65 -2.17
CA GLY A 499 0.52 -13.29 -2.18
C GLY A 499 2.04 -13.24 -2.38
N MET A 500 2.50 -12.53 -3.40
CA MET A 500 3.91 -12.49 -3.83
C MET A 500 4.38 -11.04 -3.98
N ASN A 501 5.31 -10.60 -3.12
CA ASN A 501 5.73 -9.20 -3.02
C ASN A 501 7.26 -9.03 -2.89
N THR A 502 7.76 -7.82 -3.13
CA THR A 502 9.20 -7.49 -3.12
C THR A 502 9.55 -6.54 -1.96
N PRO A 503 10.43 -6.94 -1.03
CA PRO A 503 10.95 -6.07 0.02
C PRO A 503 12.22 -5.31 -0.43
N VAL A 504 12.56 -4.30 0.35
CA VAL A 504 13.89 -3.65 0.40
C VAL A 504 14.92 -4.63 0.99
N GLU A 505 14.60 -5.18 2.15
CA GLU A 505 15.42 -6.11 2.94
C GLU A 505 14.51 -7.01 3.80
N VAL A 506 14.97 -8.22 4.10
CA VAL A 506 14.35 -9.20 5.01
C VAL A 506 15.37 -9.57 6.07
N ASP A 507 14.96 -9.72 7.32
CA ASP A 507 15.87 -10.19 8.37
C ASP A 507 15.87 -11.71 8.55
N ILE A 508 16.90 -12.19 9.25
CA ILE A 508 17.05 -13.62 9.56
C ILE A 508 15.86 -14.20 10.34
N TYR A 509 14.99 -13.39 10.94
CA TYR A 509 13.81 -13.85 11.65
C TYR A 509 12.52 -13.82 10.82
N ALA A 510 12.60 -13.38 9.57
CA ALA A 510 11.51 -13.17 8.63
C ALA A 510 10.62 -11.94 8.92
N HIS A 511 11.18 -10.87 9.49
CA HIS A 511 10.59 -9.54 9.33
C HIS A 511 10.97 -8.98 7.95
N ALA A 512 10.16 -8.09 7.39
CA ALA A 512 10.50 -7.41 6.14
C ALA A 512 10.29 -5.89 6.20
N ASN A 513 11.19 -5.20 5.51
CA ASN A 513 11.14 -3.78 5.19
C ASN A 513 10.74 -3.67 3.71
N SER A 514 9.62 -3.02 3.43
CA SER A 514 9.10 -2.73 2.10
C SER A 514 9.23 -1.24 1.74
N THR A 515 9.36 -0.34 2.72
CA THR A 515 9.20 1.11 2.51
C THR A 515 10.45 1.96 2.72
N CYS A 516 11.24 1.71 3.77
CA CYS A 516 12.17 2.71 4.32
C CYS A 516 13.62 2.24 4.29
N VAL A 517 14.38 2.68 3.28
CA VAL A 517 15.83 2.39 3.18
C VAL A 517 16.57 3.06 4.35
N ASN A 518 17.43 2.29 5.02
CA ASN A 518 18.13 2.67 6.26
C ASN A 518 17.16 3.28 7.29
N GLY A 519 16.01 2.62 7.50
CA GLY A 519 15.02 2.90 8.54
C GLY A 519 14.27 4.24 8.43
N SER A 520 14.57 5.04 7.40
CA SER A 520 14.18 6.46 7.37
C SER A 520 13.87 7.01 5.99
N ARG A 521 14.51 6.50 4.92
CA ARG A 521 14.32 7.03 3.57
C ARG A 521 13.20 6.29 2.83
N MET A 522 12.00 6.83 2.91
CA MET A 522 10.80 6.35 2.19
C MET A 522 11.04 6.24 0.68
N LEU A 523 10.74 5.06 0.11
CA LEU A 523 10.72 4.83 -1.33
C LEU A 523 9.40 5.31 -1.94
N ASN A 524 8.34 4.51 -1.76
CA ASN A 524 7.05 4.65 -2.45
C ASN A 524 5.87 4.73 -1.46
N GLY A 525 5.80 3.76 -0.55
CA GLY A 525 4.76 3.55 0.47
C GLY A 525 4.44 2.05 0.60
N LEU A 526 3.76 1.64 1.67
CA LEU A 526 3.44 0.24 1.99
C LEU A 526 2.67 -0.51 0.87
N GLY A 527 1.78 0.20 0.17
CA GLY A 527 0.89 -0.38 -0.84
C GLY A 527 -0.04 -1.45 -0.27
N GLY A 528 -0.55 -2.33 -1.12
CA GLY A 528 -1.32 -3.50 -0.69
C GLY A 528 -0.49 -4.64 -0.10
N SER A 529 0.84 -4.54 -0.02
CA SER A 529 1.73 -5.65 0.36
C SER A 529 1.30 -6.32 1.67
N ALA A 530 1.03 -5.53 2.71
CA ALA A 530 0.55 -6.03 4.00
C ALA A 530 -0.96 -6.40 4.02
N ASP A 531 -1.78 -5.85 3.11
CA ASP A 531 -3.16 -6.33 2.93
C ASP A 531 -3.17 -7.79 2.46
N PHE A 532 -2.32 -8.11 1.48
CA PHE A 532 -2.16 -9.45 0.95
C PHE A 532 -1.41 -10.39 1.91
N LEU A 533 -0.23 -10.02 2.40
CA LEU A 533 0.61 -10.91 3.21
C LEU A 533 0.00 -11.26 4.59
N ARG A 534 -0.78 -10.38 5.22
CA ARG A 534 -1.51 -10.71 6.47
C ARG A 534 -2.64 -11.73 6.29
N ASN A 535 -3.14 -11.92 5.05
CA ASN A 535 -4.41 -12.59 4.79
C ASN A 535 -4.36 -13.71 3.73
N SER A 536 -3.24 -13.88 3.04
CA SER A 536 -3.05 -14.90 2.00
C SER A 536 -3.05 -16.33 2.55
N LYS A 537 -3.25 -17.31 1.67
CA LYS A 537 -3.01 -18.73 1.94
C LYS A 537 -1.52 -19.04 2.12
N TYR A 538 -0.70 -18.43 1.27
CA TYR A 538 0.76 -18.38 1.41
C TYR A 538 1.26 -16.96 1.17
N SER A 539 2.10 -16.48 2.06
CA SER A 539 2.63 -15.13 2.08
C SER A 539 4.13 -15.13 1.78
N ILE A 540 4.49 -14.62 0.60
CA ILE A 540 5.79 -14.86 -0.03
C ILE A 540 6.50 -13.53 -0.31
N MET A 541 7.71 -13.38 0.24
CA MET A 541 8.61 -12.26 -0.07
C MET A 541 9.75 -12.72 -0.98
N HIS A 542 9.98 -11.99 -2.07
CA HIS A 542 11.00 -12.32 -3.06
C HIS A 542 11.93 -11.13 -3.38
N THR A 543 13.24 -11.35 -3.31
CA THR A 543 14.25 -10.31 -3.58
C THR A 543 15.52 -10.94 -4.14
N PRO A 544 16.33 -10.26 -4.98
CA PRO A 544 17.73 -10.65 -5.11
C PRO A 544 18.40 -10.62 -3.73
N SER A 545 19.34 -11.52 -3.45
CA SER A 545 20.02 -11.62 -2.15
C SER A 545 20.99 -10.46 -1.89
N THR A 546 21.43 -9.77 -2.95
CA THR A 546 22.24 -8.55 -2.88
C THR A 546 21.79 -7.51 -3.90
N ARG A 547 22.18 -6.25 -3.68
CA ARG A 547 22.06 -5.15 -4.64
C ARG A 547 23.39 -4.39 -4.71
N PRO A 548 23.76 -3.82 -5.87
CA PRO A 548 24.99 -3.04 -5.99
C PRO A 548 24.92 -1.73 -5.20
N SER A 549 26.05 -1.33 -4.61
CA SER A 549 26.28 0.04 -4.15
C SER A 549 27.02 0.85 -5.22
N LYS A 550 27.40 2.09 -4.91
CA LYS A 550 28.29 2.89 -5.79
C LYS A 550 29.74 2.36 -5.85
N ALA A 551 30.14 1.48 -4.94
CA ALA A 551 31.53 1.07 -4.74
C ALA A 551 31.75 -0.45 -4.84
N ASP A 552 30.67 -1.24 -4.88
CA ASP A 552 30.71 -2.70 -4.75
C ASP A 552 29.48 -3.34 -5.43
N PRO A 553 29.65 -4.30 -6.37
CA PRO A 553 28.53 -4.94 -7.07
C PRO A 553 27.60 -5.75 -6.15
N HIS A 554 28.08 -6.15 -4.97
CA HIS A 554 27.30 -6.82 -3.93
C HIS A 554 27.17 -5.95 -2.66
N GLY A 555 27.39 -4.64 -2.76
CA GLY A 555 27.60 -3.75 -1.61
C GLY A 555 26.43 -3.59 -0.63
N VAL A 556 25.25 -4.11 -0.97
CA VAL A 556 24.08 -4.18 -0.07
C VAL A 556 23.59 -5.62 -0.01
N SER A 557 23.50 -6.20 1.18
CA SER A 557 22.75 -7.45 1.40
C SER A 557 21.26 -7.15 1.52
N CYS A 558 20.42 -8.01 0.95
CA CYS A 558 18.97 -7.98 1.19
C CYS A 558 18.52 -8.97 2.29
N ILE A 559 19.44 -9.79 2.81
CA ILE A 559 19.24 -10.56 4.05
C ILE A 559 20.10 -9.93 5.15
N VAL A 560 19.49 -9.48 6.24
CA VAL A 560 20.15 -8.67 7.29
C VAL A 560 19.95 -9.24 8.70
N PRO A 561 20.79 -8.87 9.70
CA PRO A 561 20.62 -9.33 11.09
C PRO A 561 19.32 -8.86 11.74
N MET A 562 18.84 -7.67 11.36
CA MET A 562 17.59 -7.04 11.78
C MET A 562 17.18 -6.03 10.71
N CYS A 563 15.90 -5.94 10.36
CA CYS A 563 15.42 -4.92 9.42
C CYS A 563 15.49 -3.52 10.06
N THR A 564 15.87 -2.51 9.29
CA THR A 564 15.94 -1.10 9.75
C THR A 564 14.57 -0.44 9.88
N HIS A 565 13.55 -0.99 9.24
CA HIS A 565 12.13 -0.69 9.39
C HIS A 565 11.33 -1.99 9.24
N ILE A 566 10.15 -2.10 9.84
CA ILE A 566 9.33 -3.34 9.80
C ILE A 566 7.94 -2.98 9.28
N ASP A 567 7.67 -3.35 8.03
CA ASP A 567 6.36 -3.22 7.37
C ASP A 567 5.53 -4.51 7.52
N GLN A 568 6.20 -5.66 7.58
CA GLN A 568 5.61 -6.98 7.83
C GLN A 568 6.42 -7.72 8.90
N THR A 569 5.76 -8.33 9.88
CA THR A 569 6.46 -9.07 10.94
C THR A 569 6.67 -10.52 10.56
N GLU A 570 7.43 -11.26 11.36
CA GLU A 570 7.62 -12.70 11.24
C GLU A 570 6.30 -13.51 11.30
N HIS A 571 5.20 -12.93 11.79
CA HIS A 571 3.87 -13.53 11.76
C HIS A 571 3.20 -13.48 10.37
N ASP A 572 3.73 -12.69 9.43
CA ASP A 572 3.11 -12.38 8.13
C ASP A 572 3.74 -13.12 6.95
N LEU A 573 4.89 -13.77 7.15
CA LEU A 573 5.67 -14.40 6.08
C LEU A 573 5.78 -15.91 6.27
N ASP A 574 5.37 -16.66 5.24
CA ASP A 574 5.51 -18.12 5.15
C ASP A 574 6.80 -18.54 4.42
N VAL A 575 7.20 -17.77 3.42
CA VAL A 575 8.29 -18.13 2.49
C VAL A 575 9.12 -16.90 2.10
N ILE A 576 10.44 -17.04 2.18
CA ILE A 576 11.41 -16.07 1.62
C ILE A 576 12.09 -16.71 0.41
N VAL A 577 12.27 -15.96 -0.69
CA VAL A 577 12.92 -16.44 -1.92
C VAL A 577 13.98 -15.46 -2.41
N THR A 578 15.16 -15.98 -2.74
CA THR A 578 16.20 -15.26 -3.50
C THR A 578 16.74 -16.13 -4.62
N GLU A 579 17.63 -15.61 -5.47
CA GLU A 579 18.26 -16.39 -6.55
C GLU A 579 19.11 -17.56 -6.01
N GLN A 580 19.52 -17.48 -4.74
CA GLN A 580 20.28 -18.52 -4.04
C GLN A 580 19.40 -19.72 -3.64
N GLY A 581 18.11 -19.49 -3.41
CA GLY A 581 17.18 -20.53 -2.96
C GLY A 581 15.99 -19.99 -2.18
N LEU A 582 15.21 -20.93 -1.64
CA LEU A 582 13.94 -20.69 -0.96
C LEU A 582 14.00 -21.19 0.49
N ALA A 583 13.52 -20.34 1.41
CA ALA A 583 13.36 -20.63 2.82
C ALA A 583 11.87 -20.70 3.17
N ASP A 584 11.37 -21.91 3.37
CA ASP A 584 10.06 -22.17 3.99
C ASP A 584 10.20 -22.01 5.51
N VAL A 585 9.47 -21.07 6.10
CA VAL A 585 9.52 -20.75 7.54
C VAL A 585 8.26 -21.17 8.31
N ARG A 586 7.34 -21.88 7.65
CA ARG A 586 6.07 -22.32 8.22
C ARG A 586 6.28 -23.26 9.40
N GLY A 587 5.77 -22.87 10.56
CA GLY A 587 5.89 -23.63 11.81
C GLY A 587 7.26 -23.56 12.52
N LEU A 588 8.23 -22.80 11.99
CA LEU A 588 9.56 -22.65 12.59
C LEU A 588 9.60 -21.55 13.67
N SER A 589 10.33 -21.80 14.78
CA SER A 589 10.67 -20.77 15.77
C SER A 589 11.74 -19.80 15.22
N PRO A 590 11.91 -18.58 15.77
CA PRO A 590 12.83 -17.58 15.22
C PRO A 590 14.26 -18.12 14.98
N ARG A 591 14.79 -18.91 15.92
CA ARG A 591 16.12 -19.52 15.80
C ARG A 591 16.23 -20.58 14.70
N GLU A 592 15.14 -21.23 14.33
CA GLU A 592 15.10 -22.15 13.19
C GLU A 592 14.99 -21.38 11.87
N ARG A 593 14.16 -20.33 11.83
CA ARG A 593 14.03 -19.41 10.69
C ARG A 593 15.37 -18.82 10.28
N ALA A 594 16.14 -18.30 11.25
CA ALA A 594 17.47 -17.74 11.00
C ALA A 594 18.40 -18.72 10.30
N ARG A 595 18.44 -19.97 10.76
CA ARG A 595 19.27 -21.01 10.15
C ARG A 595 18.81 -21.32 8.72
N VAL A 596 17.52 -21.41 8.46
CA VAL A 596 17.01 -21.70 7.10
C VAL A 596 17.22 -20.50 6.16
N ILE A 597 16.91 -19.28 6.58
CA ILE A 597 17.07 -18.05 5.78
C ILE A 597 18.55 -17.79 5.45
N ILE A 598 19.46 -17.91 6.43
CA ILE A 598 20.90 -17.78 6.21
C ILE A 598 21.43 -18.87 5.26
N ASN A 599 20.97 -20.12 5.41
CA ASN A 599 21.45 -21.24 4.59
C ASN A 599 20.84 -21.31 3.18
N LYS A 600 19.70 -20.67 2.93
CA LYS A 600 18.96 -20.78 1.66
C LYS A 600 18.86 -19.47 0.86
N CYS A 601 18.81 -18.32 1.53
CA CYS A 601 18.46 -17.06 0.89
C CYS A 601 19.59 -16.02 0.93
N ALA A 602 20.51 -16.09 1.90
CA ALA A 602 21.65 -15.18 1.96
C ALA A 602 22.68 -15.46 0.85
N HIS A 603 23.29 -14.41 0.32
CA HIS A 603 24.38 -14.50 -0.65
C HIS A 603 25.61 -15.20 -0.04
N PRO A 604 26.39 -15.99 -0.79
CA PRO A 604 27.61 -16.61 -0.28
C PRO A 604 28.63 -15.63 0.35
N ALA A 605 28.65 -14.37 -0.09
CA ALA A 605 29.51 -13.33 0.51
C ALA A 605 29.04 -12.85 1.90
N TYR A 606 27.73 -12.92 2.18
CA TYR A 606 27.13 -12.48 3.45
C TYR A 606 26.77 -13.64 4.39
N GLN A 607 26.61 -14.86 3.88
CA GLN A 607 26.27 -16.03 4.69
C GLN A 607 27.23 -16.26 5.87
N PRO A 608 28.57 -16.20 5.73
CA PRO A 608 29.48 -16.36 6.89
C PRO A 608 29.31 -15.25 7.94
N ILE A 609 29.05 -14.02 7.48
CA ILE A 609 28.85 -12.82 8.31
C ILE A 609 27.56 -12.99 9.14
N LEU A 610 26.46 -13.38 8.49
CA LEU A 610 25.16 -13.59 9.14
C LEU A 610 25.17 -14.79 10.09
N THR A 611 25.81 -15.90 9.70
CA THR A 611 26.02 -17.07 10.58
C THR A 611 26.77 -16.65 11.85
N HIS A 612 27.88 -15.92 11.71
CA HIS A 612 28.69 -15.50 12.85
C HIS A 612 27.96 -14.50 13.79
N TYR A 613 27.09 -13.64 13.24
CA TYR A 613 26.20 -12.79 14.06
C TYR A 613 25.25 -13.66 14.87
N PHE A 614 24.54 -14.58 14.19
CA PHE A 614 23.50 -15.39 14.79
C PHE A 614 24.05 -16.36 15.85
N GLU A 615 25.17 -17.02 15.59
CA GLU A 615 25.83 -17.92 16.56
C GLU A 615 26.26 -17.18 17.83
N LYS A 616 26.86 -15.98 17.70
CA LYS A 616 27.25 -15.17 18.86
C LYS A 616 26.02 -14.66 19.61
N ALA A 617 25.02 -14.14 18.90
CA ALA A 617 23.75 -13.69 19.47
C ALA A 617 23.07 -14.82 20.26
N GLU A 618 22.92 -16.02 19.67
CA GLU A 618 22.33 -17.17 20.34
C GLU A 618 23.15 -17.60 21.57
N SER A 619 24.47 -17.71 21.43
CA SER A 619 25.38 -18.09 22.51
C SER A 619 25.32 -17.14 23.69
N GLU A 620 25.15 -15.83 23.46
CA GLU A 620 24.99 -14.84 24.54
C GLU A 620 23.57 -14.81 25.10
N CYS A 621 22.53 -14.80 24.27
CA CYS A 621 21.15 -14.71 24.71
C CYS A 621 20.71 -15.96 25.48
N LEU A 622 21.15 -17.17 25.09
CA LEU A 622 20.86 -18.39 25.85
C LEU A 622 21.50 -18.37 27.25
N LYS A 623 22.75 -17.91 27.39
CA LYS A 623 23.42 -17.75 28.71
C LYS A 623 22.68 -16.76 29.62
N LYS A 624 21.98 -15.79 29.04
CA LYS A 624 21.18 -14.76 29.74
C LYS A 624 19.72 -15.18 29.96
N GLY A 625 19.28 -16.34 29.45
CA GLY A 625 17.87 -16.78 29.49
C GLY A 625 16.94 -16.07 28.49
N MET A 626 17.49 -15.28 27.56
CA MET A 626 16.77 -14.39 26.64
C MET A 626 16.69 -14.95 25.20
N GLY A 627 16.99 -16.23 25.01
CA GLY A 627 17.21 -16.85 23.69
C GLY A 627 15.98 -17.22 22.86
N HIS A 628 14.87 -16.46 22.91
CA HIS A 628 13.73 -16.71 22.01
C HIS A 628 14.05 -16.25 20.57
N GLN A 629 14.40 -14.97 20.44
CA GLN A 629 14.88 -14.34 19.20
C GLN A 629 16.20 -13.60 19.52
N PRO A 630 17.37 -14.27 19.37
CA PRO A 630 18.64 -13.69 19.77
C PRO A 630 19.09 -12.48 18.94
N HIS A 631 19.43 -11.37 19.60
CA HIS A 631 20.05 -10.21 18.95
C HIS A 631 21.22 -9.66 19.77
N LEU A 632 22.27 -9.26 19.08
CA LEU A 632 23.29 -8.34 19.60
C LEU A 632 22.82 -6.92 19.29
N LEU A 633 21.98 -6.34 20.15
CA LEU A 633 21.24 -5.09 19.87
C LEU A 633 22.12 -3.95 19.31
N PHE A 634 23.29 -3.74 19.91
CA PHE A 634 24.23 -2.67 19.50
C PHE A 634 24.98 -2.97 18.19
N ASN A 635 24.91 -4.20 17.68
CA ASN A 635 25.56 -4.65 16.45
C ASN A 635 24.56 -4.99 15.32
N SER A 636 23.25 -4.98 15.59
CA SER A 636 22.21 -5.41 14.64
C SER A 636 22.18 -4.61 13.32
N PHE A 637 22.73 -3.40 13.31
CA PHE A 637 22.80 -2.50 12.15
C PHE A 637 24.24 -2.20 11.69
N ASP A 638 25.23 -2.99 12.13
CA ASP A 638 26.64 -2.77 11.73
C ASP A 638 26.87 -2.96 10.21
N LEU A 639 26.02 -3.76 9.53
CA LEU A 639 25.99 -3.81 8.06
C LEU A 639 25.62 -2.45 7.45
N HIS A 640 24.49 -1.87 7.88
CA HIS A 640 23.98 -0.59 7.40
C HIS A 640 24.95 0.55 7.69
N LYS A 641 25.62 0.48 8.85
CA LYS A 641 26.72 1.38 9.19
C LYS A 641 27.92 1.23 8.24
N ALA A 642 28.39 0.01 7.95
CA ALA A 642 29.47 -0.20 6.99
C ALA A 642 29.11 0.26 5.55
N LEU A 643 27.84 0.13 5.15
CA LEU A 643 27.32 0.71 3.91
C LEU A 643 27.37 2.25 3.91
N GLN A 644 27.04 2.90 5.02
CA GLN A 644 27.06 4.35 5.17
C GLN A 644 28.49 4.91 5.26
N ASP A 645 29.32 4.34 6.14
CA ASP A 645 30.66 4.83 6.46
C ASP A 645 31.70 4.46 5.38
N GLU A 646 31.58 3.26 4.80
CA GLU A 646 32.61 2.70 3.91
C GLU A 646 32.08 2.26 2.51
N GLY A 647 30.79 2.44 2.25
CA GLY A 647 30.18 2.22 0.92
C GLY A 647 29.84 0.77 0.59
N SER A 648 30.01 -0.19 1.50
CA SER A 648 29.59 -1.59 1.33
C SER A 648 29.36 -2.27 2.67
N MET A 649 28.27 -3.05 2.78
CA MET A 649 28.02 -3.89 3.96
C MET A 649 29.08 -5.00 4.15
N LEU A 650 29.81 -5.40 3.09
CA LEU A 650 30.90 -6.39 3.21
C LEU A 650 32.10 -5.87 4.01
N LYS A 651 32.20 -4.56 4.26
CA LYS A 651 33.25 -3.94 5.08
C LYS A 651 32.94 -3.90 6.58
N VAL A 652 31.87 -4.59 7.00
CA VAL A 652 31.53 -4.71 8.42
C VAL A 652 32.71 -5.30 9.21
N LYS A 653 32.95 -4.75 10.39
CA LYS A 653 34.04 -5.20 11.28
C LYS A 653 33.50 -6.31 12.20
N PRO A 654 34.23 -7.42 12.38
CA PRO A 654 33.82 -8.49 13.30
C PRO A 654 33.61 -7.99 14.74
N TRP A 655 32.72 -8.66 15.47
CA TRP A 655 32.16 -8.25 16.77
C TRP A 655 32.67 -9.05 17.96
#